data_AF-A0A2P6NKK5-F1
#
_entry.id   AF-A0A2P6NKK5-F1
#
_cell.length_a   1.000
_cell.length_b   1.000
_cell.length_c   1.000
_cell.angle_alpha   90.00
_cell.angle_beta   90.00
_cell.angle_gamma   90.00
#
_symmetry.space_group_name_H-M   'P 1'
#
loop_
_entity.id
_entity.type
_entity.pdbx_description
1 polymer ?
#
loop_
_entity_poly.entity_id
_entity_poly.type
_entity_poly.pdbx_seq_one_letter_code
_entity_poly.pdbx_strand_id
1 'polypeptide(L)'
;MSWSTPASDTLRSIADRVRQKVNTGGAVRLPPLPTHLAQTTKSSSEGQQKMSARNAYMMPRIQVQESVPLLREDSTHNILLPVEAVRTPREYLDSIQRARTAATVSSSGGLDSVQSRGEAIDDRNDEQLMEISVAEKRKQVTDPFVAKQPKFKFPKVVWAMMFVIPSGALVLLLVCIGFDMIIGWTTYDINDMWYQLLLPDPDTGSNKVLFNGILMTMCLAYSTVISLVAIVADVAAERFSSSVNSVLMREKKIVGFIGFVLVTNILSFIAFMTAGARESLTSFYTPRTSVFACMFSVILSVVGVFPLAVYLFFFLDAQKVITEIVDHGLQGINESVKDPDGRNVDSYMMRAISSIEDLRSCAHRGIVKKDHNTAAKSIDALCSFQLCYARTKLLMFQHWYFMPAYIRHHPDFKSLTDEAILEICDKKTWIEWKILKQYLELYNNAIIDFKELCYHIAMNTRLIGEAAGAERFDVHTVDLCIKYFNTYIRYAINQKNTYIVYIVLFQYRKLAEFFTEFTTGLREITASDDKQTMDNIRSLEECVLQIAKYMRYYSFQAMSVGLIYIVEVVHHDIRHLCEIACSIDAVNHDALLDVFLTIDENADKNGVAMEGVRIAQVILATSYLNMRKPQYARRIYQMCSKDRDRLGEVYRKLQHVVNREFWEVSERGTRFEYLTEDQKAQLPVFWSWFDFKPMTPRDLDRFSKLSIHTSPG
;
A
#
# COMPACT_ATOMS: atom_id res chain seq x y z
N MET A 1 -35.02 46.26 -0.14
CA MET A 1 -34.65 45.07 0.66
C MET A 1 -34.19 43.99 -0.30
N SER A 2 -32.88 43.86 -0.45
CA SER A 2 -32.20 42.91 -1.36
C SER A 2 -31.31 42.00 -0.53
N TRP A 3 -31.50 40.69 -0.66
CA TRP A 3 -30.54 39.69 -0.18
C TRP A 3 -29.86 39.10 -1.42
N SER A 4 -28.60 39.49 -1.65
CA SER A 4 -27.71 38.88 -2.64
C SER A 4 -26.93 37.76 -1.95
N THR A 5 -27.11 36.52 -2.41
CA THR A 5 -26.33 35.37 -1.94
C THR A 5 -24.96 35.28 -2.66
N PRO A 6 -23.86 34.90 -1.96
CA PRO A 6 -22.50 34.90 -2.51
C PRO A 6 -22.26 34.02 -3.75
N ALA A 7 -23.14 33.04 -4.00
CA ALA A 7 -22.99 32.09 -5.10
C ALA A 7 -23.23 32.73 -6.49
N SER A 8 -23.99 33.82 -6.59
CA SER A 8 -24.25 34.47 -7.89
C SER A 8 -23.05 35.22 -8.43
N ASP A 9 -22.21 35.75 -7.54
CA ASP A 9 -21.06 36.57 -7.91
C ASP A 9 -19.87 35.71 -8.34
N THR A 10 -19.75 34.49 -7.79
CA THR A 10 -18.74 33.52 -8.23
C THR A 10 -19.07 32.96 -9.61
N LEU A 11 -20.35 32.70 -9.91
CA LEU A 11 -20.79 32.24 -11.23
C LEU A 11 -20.68 33.33 -12.30
N ARG A 12 -20.94 34.60 -11.95
CA ARG A 12 -20.68 35.75 -12.84
C ARG A 12 -19.18 35.93 -13.11
N SER A 13 -18.33 35.81 -12.08
CA SER A 13 -16.86 35.87 -12.22
C SER A 13 -16.27 34.80 -13.13
N ILE A 14 -16.87 33.60 -13.16
CA ILE A 14 -16.46 32.50 -14.03
C ILE A 14 -16.99 32.71 -15.45
N ALA A 15 -18.25 33.14 -15.60
CA ALA A 15 -18.83 33.46 -16.91
C ALA A 15 -18.09 34.60 -17.62
N ASP A 16 -17.65 35.63 -16.88
CA ASP A 16 -16.89 36.75 -17.44
C ASP A 16 -15.47 36.34 -17.84
N ARG A 17 -14.82 35.44 -17.09
CA ARG A 17 -13.50 34.87 -17.45
C ARG A 17 -13.56 33.97 -18.69
N VAL A 18 -14.68 33.26 -18.88
CA VAL A 18 -14.91 32.46 -20.10
C VAL A 18 -15.20 33.36 -21.29
N ARG A 19 -15.98 34.44 -21.13
CA ARG A 19 -16.19 35.46 -22.18
C ARG A 19 -14.91 36.16 -22.61
N GLN A 20 -14.02 36.46 -21.66
CA GLN A 20 -12.75 37.13 -21.94
C GLN A 20 -11.77 36.22 -22.70
N LYS A 21 -11.83 34.90 -22.49
CA LYS A 21 -11.03 33.91 -23.24
C LYS A 21 -11.57 33.63 -24.65
N VAL A 22 -12.87 33.81 -24.89
CA VAL A 22 -13.50 33.54 -26.20
C VAL A 22 -13.38 34.74 -27.15
N ASN A 23 -13.26 35.97 -26.63
CA ASN A 23 -13.16 37.18 -27.45
C ASN A 23 -11.73 37.55 -27.91
N THR A 24 -10.68 36.85 -27.47
CA THR A 24 -9.31 37.09 -27.94
C THR A 24 -8.87 36.01 -28.94
N GLY A 25 -9.53 35.96 -30.09
CA GLY A 25 -8.99 35.32 -31.28
C GLY A 25 -8.12 36.31 -32.05
N GLY A 26 -6.79 36.14 -32.04
CA GLY A 26 -5.89 36.93 -32.88
C GLY A 26 -4.40 36.87 -32.50
N ALA A 27 -3.62 36.20 -33.33
CA ALA A 27 -2.17 36.34 -33.58
C ALA A 27 -1.20 36.41 -32.38
N VAL A 28 -0.49 35.29 -32.14
CA VAL A 28 0.69 35.24 -31.27
C VAL A 28 1.90 35.81 -32.02
N ARG A 29 2.37 37.01 -31.64
CA ARG A 29 3.75 37.48 -31.88
C ARG A 29 4.62 37.07 -30.69
N LEU A 30 5.74 36.41 -30.98
CA LEU A 30 6.80 36.08 -30.02
C LEU A 30 7.49 37.37 -29.49
N PRO A 31 7.79 37.46 -28.18
CA PRO A 31 8.80 38.40 -27.68
C PRO A 31 10.20 37.75 -27.66
N PRO A 32 11.28 38.54 -27.80
CA PRO A 32 12.63 38.03 -28.00
C PRO A 32 13.33 37.61 -26.70
N LEU A 33 14.28 36.68 -26.83
CA LEU A 33 15.24 36.31 -25.79
C LEU A 33 16.12 37.51 -25.38
N PRO A 34 16.56 37.58 -24.10
CA PRO A 34 17.80 38.23 -23.74
C PRO A 34 18.94 37.19 -23.59
N THR A 35 19.89 37.25 -24.51
CA THR A 35 21.26 36.75 -24.38
C THR A 35 22.10 37.73 -23.56
N HIS A 36 22.99 37.19 -22.71
CA HIS A 36 24.39 37.60 -22.41
C HIS A 36 24.77 37.09 -21.00
N LEU A 37 25.58 36.02 -20.91
CA LEU A 37 27.06 36.02 -20.80
C LEU A 37 27.57 36.43 -19.40
N ALA A 38 28.12 35.48 -18.65
CA ALA A 38 29.57 35.36 -18.44
C ALA A 38 29.91 34.58 -17.15
N GLN A 39 30.89 33.70 -17.31
CA GLN A 39 31.69 33.05 -16.28
C GLN A 39 32.38 34.07 -15.37
N THR A 40 32.70 33.70 -14.13
CA THR A 40 34.03 33.93 -13.54
C THR A 40 34.23 33.19 -12.21
N THR A 41 35.48 32.82 -12.01
CA THR A 41 36.09 31.99 -10.98
C THR A 41 36.61 32.79 -9.78
N LYS A 42 36.69 32.11 -8.62
CA LYS A 42 37.71 32.17 -7.55
C LYS A 42 38.00 33.48 -6.76
N SER A 43 38.05 33.26 -5.44
CA SER A 43 39.06 33.68 -4.43
C SER A 43 38.71 34.78 -3.41
N SER A 44 38.95 34.43 -2.13
CA SER A 44 39.31 35.20 -0.90
C SER A 44 38.49 36.45 -0.54
N SER A 45 38.27 36.87 0.71
CA SER A 45 38.94 36.70 2.00
C SER A 45 37.98 37.18 3.12
N GLU A 46 38.27 36.75 4.35
CA GLU A 46 38.12 37.46 5.64
C GLU A 46 36.89 38.35 5.98
N GLY A 47 36.36 38.12 7.19
CA GLY A 47 35.93 39.23 8.06
C GLY A 47 34.49 39.16 8.61
N GLN A 48 34.37 38.68 9.86
CA GLN A 48 33.47 39.15 10.92
C GLN A 48 32.05 39.67 10.58
N GLN A 49 31.00 39.02 11.12
CA GLN A 49 30.18 39.60 12.21
C GLN A 49 29.05 38.66 12.66
N LYS A 50 28.85 38.67 13.99
CA LYS A 50 27.75 38.06 14.76
C LYS A 50 26.40 38.73 14.45
N MET A 51 25.32 37.94 14.40
CA MET A 51 23.92 38.25 14.82
C MET A 51 23.07 37.02 14.46
N SER A 52 22.60 36.16 15.37
CA SER A 52 21.50 36.30 16.35
C SER A 52 20.16 36.80 15.76
N ALA A 53 19.23 35.85 15.56
CA ALA A 53 17.77 35.96 15.57
C ALA A 53 17.25 34.52 15.35
N ARG A 54 16.54 33.78 16.23
CA ARG A 54 15.42 34.08 17.16
C ARG A 54 14.30 34.89 16.50
N ASN A 55 13.31 34.15 15.96
CA ASN A 55 11.86 34.45 15.93
C ASN A 55 11.18 33.22 15.28
N ALA A 56 10.44 32.38 16.00
CA ALA A 56 9.07 32.60 16.50
C ALA A 56 8.06 32.83 15.36
N TYR A 57 7.28 31.78 15.04
CA TYR A 57 5.94 31.92 14.48
C TYR A 57 4.98 30.98 15.22
N MET A 58 4.09 31.61 15.98
CA MET A 58 2.87 31.05 16.56
C MET A 58 1.90 30.60 15.45
N MET A 59 1.17 29.51 15.69
CA MET A 59 -0.17 29.24 15.16
C MET A 59 -0.88 28.19 16.08
N PRO A 60 -2.22 28.02 16.00
CA PRO A 60 -3.11 28.12 17.17
C PRO A 60 -3.59 26.79 17.76
N ARG A 61 -4.07 26.87 19.01
CA ARG A 61 -4.80 25.83 19.75
C ARG A 61 -6.01 25.32 18.96
N ILE A 62 -6.10 24.00 18.80
CA ILE A 62 -7.36 23.29 18.52
C ILE A 62 -7.63 22.35 19.70
N GLN A 63 -8.76 22.56 20.37
CA GLN A 63 -9.29 21.68 21.42
C GLN A 63 -9.79 20.38 20.76
N VAL A 64 -9.27 19.24 21.22
CA VAL A 64 -9.85 17.93 20.91
C VAL A 64 -10.84 17.61 22.01
N GLN A 65 -12.11 17.48 21.63
CA GLN A 65 -13.21 17.10 22.51
C GLN A 65 -13.45 15.60 22.33
N GLU A 66 -13.20 14.82 23.39
CA GLU A 66 -13.50 13.40 23.48
C GLU A 66 -15.01 13.16 23.50
N SER A 67 -15.49 12.21 22.68
CA SER A 67 -16.67 11.41 23.01
C SER A 67 -16.72 10.15 22.14
N VAL A 68 -16.41 9.02 22.76
CA VAL A 68 -16.68 7.65 22.26
C VAL A 68 -18.14 7.30 22.53
N PRO A 69 -18.82 6.58 21.63
CA PRO A 69 -19.70 5.52 22.09
C PRO A 69 -19.46 4.18 21.38
N LEU A 70 -19.40 3.14 22.22
CA LEU A 70 -19.44 1.72 21.90
C LEU A 70 -20.70 1.36 21.10
N LEU A 71 -20.56 0.65 19.98
CA LEU A 71 -21.66 -0.05 19.32
C LEU A 71 -21.27 -1.47 18.91
N ARG A 72 -22.08 -2.39 19.45
CA ARG A 72 -22.34 -3.81 19.20
C ARG A 72 -21.92 -4.41 17.85
N GLU A 73 -21.42 -5.64 17.97
CA GLU A 73 -21.27 -6.65 16.93
C GLU A 73 -22.58 -6.94 16.20
N ASP A 74 -22.51 -6.99 14.87
CA ASP A 74 -23.35 -7.85 14.04
C ASP A 74 -22.59 -8.31 12.79
N SER A 75 -22.97 -9.51 12.38
CA SER A 75 -22.21 -10.47 11.57
C SER A 75 -22.10 -10.18 10.06
N THR A 76 -21.04 -10.74 9.47
CA THR A 76 -20.79 -11.03 8.04
C THR A 76 -20.41 -9.86 7.10
N HIS A 77 -19.23 -10.03 6.49
CA HIS A 77 -18.57 -9.19 5.47
C HIS A 77 -17.80 -7.96 5.97
N ASN A 78 -16.59 -8.20 6.48
CA ASN A 78 -15.48 -7.24 6.45
C ASN A 78 -14.15 -8.00 6.32
N ILE A 79 -13.65 -8.16 5.10
CA ILE A 79 -12.27 -8.62 4.83
C ILE A 79 -11.38 -7.37 4.79
N LEU A 80 -11.30 -6.70 5.93
CA LEU A 80 -10.22 -5.79 6.28
C LEU A 80 -10.05 -6.03 7.78
N LEU A 81 -9.31 -7.08 8.13
CA LEU A 81 -8.94 -7.33 9.51
C LEU A 81 -8.11 -6.13 9.99
N PRO A 82 -8.32 -5.62 11.21
CA PRO A 82 -7.35 -4.72 11.82
C PRO A 82 -6.02 -5.45 11.88
N VAL A 83 -4.96 -4.79 11.43
CA VAL A 83 -3.58 -5.29 11.28
C VAL A 83 -2.90 -5.58 12.64
N GLU A 84 -3.65 -5.64 13.74
CA GLU A 84 -3.14 -5.76 15.12
C GLU A 84 -3.36 -7.12 15.80
N ALA A 85 -3.73 -8.18 15.07
CA ALA A 85 -3.75 -9.52 15.67
C ALA A 85 -2.35 -10.15 15.71
N VAL A 86 -1.44 -9.58 16.50
CA VAL A 86 -0.23 -10.29 16.95
C VAL A 86 -0.69 -11.44 17.82
N ARG A 87 -0.76 -12.65 17.24
CA ARG A 87 -1.03 -13.87 18.01
C ARG A 87 0.14 -14.10 18.95
N THR A 88 -0.15 -14.34 20.22
CA THR A 88 0.88 -14.80 21.16
C THR A 88 1.48 -16.13 20.66
N PRO A 89 2.74 -16.47 20.97
CA PRO A 89 3.36 -17.74 20.57
C PRO A 89 2.51 -18.98 20.93
N ARG A 90 1.75 -18.88 22.05
CA ARG A 90 0.83 -19.91 22.53
C ARG A 90 -0.43 -20.04 21.67
N GLU A 91 -1.06 -18.93 21.28
CA GLU A 91 -2.20 -18.94 20.34
C GLU A 91 -1.80 -19.42 18.95
N TYR A 92 -0.56 -19.15 18.55
CA TYR A 92 0.01 -19.66 17.30
C TYR A 92 0.16 -21.20 17.33
N LEU A 93 0.75 -21.76 18.39
CA LEU A 93 0.86 -23.21 18.58
C LEU A 93 -0.51 -23.90 18.66
N ASP A 94 -1.48 -23.31 19.36
CA ASP A 94 -2.85 -23.81 19.40
C ASP A 94 -3.51 -23.81 18.02
N SER A 95 -3.14 -22.86 17.14
CA SER A 95 -3.64 -22.80 15.77
C SER A 95 -2.96 -23.83 14.85
N ILE A 96 -1.66 -24.10 15.04
CA ILE A 96 -0.94 -25.17 14.32
C ILE A 96 -1.45 -26.54 14.76
N GLN A 97 -1.63 -26.76 16.07
CA GLN A 97 -2.17 -28.03 16.58
C GLN A 97 -3.56 -28.26 16.03
N ARG A 98 -4.44 -27.24 16.04
CA ARG A 98 -5.78 -27.30 15.42
C ARG A 98 -5.71 -27.65 13.93
N ALA A 99 -4.82 -27.03 13.16
CA ALA A 99 -4.63 -27.32 11.74
C ALA A 99 -4.09 -28.75 11.49
N ARG A 100 -3.15 -29.25 12.32
CA ARG A 100 -2.65 -30.63 12.26
C ARG A 100 -3.76 -31.63 12.57
N THR A 101 -4.58 -31.42 13.59
CA THR A 101 -5.74 -32.28 13.88
C THR A 101 -6.78 -32.25 12.77
N ALA A 102 -7.04 -31.10 12.15
CA ALA A 102 -7.96 -31.01 11.00
C ALA A 102 -7.45 -31.82 9.80
N ALA A 103 -6.13 -31.80 9.54
CA ALA A 103 -5.50 -32.58 8.47
C ALA A 103 -5.43 -34.09 8.76
N THR A 104 -5.26 -34.50 10.03
CA THR A 104 -5.26 -35.94 10.40
C THR A 104 -6.68 -36.53 10.39
N VAL A 105 -7.69 -35.72 10.72
CA VAL A 105 -9.09 -36.15 10.61
C VAL A 105 -9.49 -36.32 9.14
N SER A 106 -9.00 -35.49 8.21
CA SER A 106 -9.26 -35.68 6.77
C SER A 106 -8.50 -36.84 6.14
N SER A 107 -7.36 -37.29 6.71
CA SER A 107 -6.59 -38.43 6.19
C SER A 107 -7.04 -39.80 6.73
N SER A 108 -7.91 -39.83 7.74
CA SER A 108 -8.41 -41.08 8.34
C SER A 108 -9.63 -41.70 7.61
N GLY A 109 -10.12 -41.04 6.55
CA GLY A 109 -11.30 -41.48 5.78
C GLY A 109 -11.00 -42.35 4.54
N GLY A 110 -9.77 -42.87 4.37
CA GLY A 110 -9.40 -43.63 3.18
C GLY A 110 -8.23 -44.57 3.42
N LEU A 111 -8.47 -45.65 4.16
CA LEU A 111 -7.50 -46.71 4.40
C LEU A 111 -8.16 -48.06 4.14
N ASP A 112 -8.47 -48.31 2.86
CA ASP A 112 -8.80 -49.63 2.30
C ASP A 112 -8.41 -49.66 0.82
N SER A 113 -7.10 -49.62 0.53
CA SER A 113 -6.51 -50.17 -0.72
C SER A 113 -5.00 -49.87 -0.83
N VAL A 114 -4.16 -50.53 -0.02
CA VAL A 114 -2.71 -50.55 -0.30
C VAL A 114 -2.15 -51.94 0.00
N GLN A 115 -2.35 -52.86 -0.95
CA GLN A 115 -1.57 -54.11 -0.99
C GLN A 115 -1.45 -54.65 -2.43
N SER A 116 -0.93 -53.84 -3.36
CA SER A 116 -0.36 -54.32 -4.64
C SER A 116 0.31 -53.18 -5.40
N ARG A 117 1.58 -52.86 -5.12
CA ARG A 117 2.40 -52.06 -6.05
C ARG A 117 3.89 -52.22 -5.75
N GLY A 118 4.41 -53.41 -6.02
CA GLY A 118 5.84 -53.69 -6.06
C GLY A 118 6.20 -54.22 -7.44
N GLU A 119 6.08 -53.36 -8.47
CA GLU A 119 6.55 -53.58 -9.85
C GLU A 119 6.17 -52.34 -10.67
N ALA A 120 6.92 -51.23 -10.54
CA ALA A 120 6.76 -50.02 -11.37
C ALA A 120 7.97 -49.07 -11.18
N ILE A 121 9.20 -49.57 -11.34
CA ILE A 121 10.42 -48.76 -11.24
C ILE A 121 10.99 -48.40 -12.63
N ASP A 122 10.54 -49.03 -13.71
CA ASP A 122 11.02 -48.71 -15.08
C ASP A 122 10.20 -47.62 -15.79
N ASP A 123 8.89 -47.48 -15.50
CA ASP A 123 8.01 -46.50 -16.18
C ASP A 123 8.22 -45.03 -15.75
N ARG A 124 8.92 -44.78 -14.63
CA ARG A 124 9.10 -43.41 -14.09
C ARG A 124 10.10 -42.56 -14.87
N ASN A 125 11.05 -43.19 -15.56
CA ASN A 125 12.02 -42.45 -16.38
C ASN A 125 11.39 -41.98 -17.70
N ASP A 126 10.48 -42.76 -18.27
CA ASP A 126 9.78 -42.41 -19.50
C ASP A 126 8.71 -41.33 -19.28
N GLU A 127 8.07 -41.31 -18.10
CA GLU A 127 7.12 -40.25 -17.72
C GLU A 127 7.83 -38.91 -17.46
N GLN A 128 9.01 -38.93 -16.82
CA GLN A 128 9.86 -37.74 -16.66
C GLN A 128 10.44 -37.23 -17.99
N LEU A 129 10.85 -38.13 -18.90
CA LEU A 129 11.31 -37.76 -20.24
C LEU A 129 10.18 -37.20 -21.11
N MET A 130 8.95 -37.73 -20.97
CA MET A 130 7.78 -37.13 -21.62
C MET A 130 7.46 -35.75 -21.07
N GLU A 131 7.48 -35.54 -19.75
CA GLU A 131 7.27 -34.23 -19.13
C GLU A 131 8.32 -33.21 -19.56
N ILE A 132 9.59 -33.60 -19.65
CA ILE A 132 10.68 -32.75 -20.15
C ILE A 132 10.47 -32.42 -21.64
N SER A 133 10.06 -33.40 -22.46
CA SER A 133 9.79 -33.17 -23.89
C SER A 133 8.56 -32.29 -24.14
N VAL A 134 7.54 -32.36 -23.27
CA VAL A 134 6.36 -31.49 -23.31
C VAL A 134 6.72 -30.09 -22.81
N ALA A 135 7.61 -29.96 -21.82
CA ALA A 135 8.16 -28.68 -21.36
C ALA A 135 9.03 -28.01 -22.44
N GLU A 136 9.82 -28.78 -23.20
CA GLU A 136 10.59 -28.27 -24.34
C GLU A 136 9.71 -27.89 -25.54
N LYS A 137 8.65 -28.66 -25.84
CA LYS A 137 7.65 -28.25 -26.83
C LYS A 137 6.87 -27.00 -26.40
N ARG A 138 6.72 -26.75 -25.09
CA ARG A 138 6.08 -25.53 -24.56
C ARG A 138 7.01 -24.30 -24.52
N LYS A 139 8.34 -24.47 -24.52
CA LYS A 139 9.28 -23.36 -24.75
C LYS A 139 9.12 -22.69 -26.13
N GLN A 140 8.50 -23.37 -27.10
CA GLN A 140 8.17 -22.81 -28.42
C GLN A 140 6.79 -22.12 -28.47
N VAL A 141 6.06 -22.03 -27.36
CA VAL A 141 4.76 -21.35 -27.30
C VAL A 141 5.01 -19.85 -27.15
N THR A 142 4.70 -19.13 -28.22
CA THR A 142 4.55 -17.67 -28.36
C THR A 142 4.55 -16.89 -27.04
N ASP A 143 5.59 -16.07 -26.87
CA ASP A 143 5.68 -15.01 -25.86
C ASP A 143 4.31 -14.31 -25.70
N PRO A 144 3.66 -14.33 -24.52
CA PRO A 144 2.36 -13.70 -24.31
C PRO A 144 2.38 -12.17 -24.43
N PHE A 145 3.55 -11.52 -24.52
CA PHE A 145 3.65 -10.12 -24.96
C PHE A 145 3.72 -9.96 -26.49
N VAL A 146 4.17 -11.00 -27.23
CA VAL A 146 4.11 -11.08 -28.71
C VAL A 146 2.79 -11.71 -29.19
N ALA A 147 2.03 -12.35 -28.29
CA ALA A 147 0.62 -12.63 -28.50
C ALA A 147 -0.07 -11.28 -28.73
N LYS A 148 -0.17 -10.93 -30.02
CA LYS A 148 -0.82 -9.75 -30.61
C LYS A 148 -1.72 -9.12 -29.57
N GLN A 149 -1.41 -7.87 -29.16
CA GLN A 149 -2.31 -7.00 -28.38
C GLN A 149 -3.72 -7.49 -28.64
N PRO A 150 -4.44 -8.00 -27.62
CA PRO A 150 -5.63 -8.81 -27.82
C PRO A 150 -6.46 -8.06 -28.85
N LYS A 151 -6.50 -8.58 -30.10
CA LYS A 151 -7.19 -7.89 -31.20
C LYS A 151 -8.51 -7.51 -30.58
N PHE A 152 -8.83 -6.22 -30.50
CA PHE A 152 -10.00 -5.73 -29.77
C PHE A 152 -11.22 -6.43 -30.36
N LYS A 153 -11.56 -7.59 -29.79
CA LYS A 153 -12.66 -8.41 -30.21
C LYS A 153 -13.77 -7.88 -29.36
N PHE A 154 -14.61 -7.04 -29.95
CA PHE A 154 -15.88 -6.68 -29.35
C PHE A 154 -16.49 -7.97 -28.79
N PRO A 155 -16.81 -8.03 -27.49
CA PRO A 155 -17.44 -9.21 -26.92
C PRO A 155 -18.62 -9.59 -27.81
N LYS A 156 -18.80 -10.87 -28.13
CA LYS A 156 -19.94 -11.31 -28.95
C LYS A 156 -21.28 -10.80 -28.39
N VAL A 157 -21.32 -10.57 -27.07
CA VAL A 157 -22.39 -9.93 -26.32
C VAL A 157 -22.67 -8.49 -26.77
N VAL A 158 -21.64 -7.67 -27.03
CA VAL A 158 -21.81 -6.28 -27.49
C VAL A 158 -22.39 -6.23 -28.90
N TRP A 159 -21.95 -7.12 -29.78
CA TRP A 159 -22.56 -7.29 -31.10
C TRP A 159 -24.03 -7.74 -31.01
N ALA A 160 -24.33 -8.67 -30.11
CA ALA A 160 -25.71 -9.08 -29.85
C ALA A 160 -26.55 -7.90 -29.32
N MET A 161 -26.01 -7.06 -28.43
CA MET A 161 -26.69 -5.88 -27.89
C MET A 161 -27.12 -4.88 -28.97
N MET A 162 -26.35 -4.71 -30.05
CA MET A 162 -26.73 -3.83 -31.17
C MET A 162 -28.05 -4.23 -31.84
N PHE A 163 -28.41 -5.52 -31.81
CA PHE A 163 -29.67 -6.02 -32.36
C PHE A 163 -30.75 -6.19 -31.28
N VAL A 164 -30.37 -6.58 -30.07
CA VAL A 164 -31.30 -6.78 -28.94
C VAL A 164 -31.93 -5.46 -28.48
N ILE A 165 -31.15 -4.37 -28.45
CA ILE A 165 -31.64 -3.07 -27.95
C ILE A 165 -32.74 -2.49 -28.87
N PRO A 166 -32.54 -2.38 -30.20
CA PRO A 166 -33.59 -1.89 -31.11
C PRO A 166 -34.79 -2.84 -31.20
N SER A 167 -34.56 -4.16 -31.20
CA SER A 167 -35.66 -5.12 -31.22
C SER A 167 -36.49 -5.08 -29.92
N GLY A 168 -35.85 -4.89 -28.76
CA GLY A 168 -36.54 -4.66 -27.50
C GLY A 168 -37.40 -3.40 -27.50
N ALA A 169 -36.87 -2.29 -28.05
CA ALA A 169 -37.65 -1.05 -28.21
C ALA A 169 -38.84 -1.23 -29.16
N LEU A 170 -38.66 -1.98 -30.26
CA LEU A 170 -39.72 -2.30 -31.21
C LEU A 170 -40.81 -3.17 -30.57
N VAL A 171 -40.43 -4.19 -29.80
CA VAL A 171 -41.38 -5.04 -29.06
C VAL A 171 -42.16 -4.21 -28.05
N LEU A 172 -41.51 -3.31 -27.34
CA LEU A 172 -42.17 -2.45 -26.35
C LEU A 172 -43.15 -1.47 -27.02
N LEU A 173 -42.82 -0.98 -28.22
CA LEU A 173 -43.75 -0.22 -29.03
C LEU A 173 -44.95 -1.06 -29.50
N LEU A 174 -44.72 -2.27 -29.99
CA LEU A 174 -45.80 -3.20 -30.40
C LEU A 174 -46.74 -3.51 -29.22
N VAL A 175 -46.20 -3.65 -28.01
CA VAL A 175 -47.00 -3.81 -26.79
C VAL A 175 -47.85 -2.55 -26.53
N CYS A 176 -47.29 -1.34 -26.66
CA CYS A 176 -48.06 -0.10 -26.51
C CYS A 176 -49.20 -0.01 -27.54
N ILE A 177 -48.91 -0.33 -28.80
CA ILE A 177 -49.91 -0.34 -29.87
C ILE A 177 -51.01 -1.39 -29.59
N GLY A 178 -50.63 -2.58 -29.13
CA GLY A 178 -51.59 -3.61 -28.73
C GLY A 178 -52.48 -3.15 -27.58
N PHE A 179 -51.95 -2.40 -26.60
CA PHE A 179 -52.76 -1.77 -25.56
C PHE A 179 -53.70 -0.70 -26.11
N ASP A 180 -53.23 0.17 -27.02
CA ASP A 180 -54.08 1.17 -27.67
C ASP A 180 -55.24 0.50 -28.44
N MET A 181 -55.00 -0.66 -29.10
CA MET A 181 -56.02 -1.46 -29.77
C MET A 181 -57.02 -2.07 -28.79
N ILE A 182 -56.55 -2.68 -27.70
CA ILE A 182 -57.42 -3.32 -26.68
C ILE A 182 -58.35 -2.29 -26.03
N ILE A 183 -57.86 -1.08 -25.77
CA ILE A 183 -58.64 0.00 -25.15
C ILE A 183 -59.60 0.66 -26.17
N GLY A 184 -59.47 0.34 -27.46
CA GLY A 184 -60.34 0.88 -28.53
C GLY A 184 -60.00 2.33 -28.90
N TRP A 185 -58.77 2.78 -28.62
CA TRP A 185 -58.31 4.12 -28.94
C TRP A 185 -57.89 4.29 -30.40
N THR A 186 -57.90 3.20 -31.18
CA THR A 186 -57.33 3.15 -32.52
C THR A 186 -57.91 2.00 -33.36
N THR A 187 -58.11 2.24 -34.66
CA THR A 187 -58.41 1.24 -35.69
C THR A 187 -57.20 0.93 -36.58
N TYR A 188 -56.01 1.31 -36.12
CA TYR A 188 -54.75 1.30 -36.85
C TYR A 188 -54.18 -0.12 -36.93
N ASP A 189 -53.87 -0.62 -38.12
CA ASP A 189 -53.35 -1.99 -38.31
C ASP A 189 -51.81 -2.02 -38.26
N ILE A 190 -51.21 -3.19 -37.98
CA ILE A 190 -49.75 -3.37 -37.90
C ILE A 190 -49.06 -2.99 -39.22
N ASN A 191 -49.75 -3.20 -40.35
CA ASN A 191 -49.26 -2.83 -41.68
C ASN A 191 -49.11 -1.32 -41.86
N ASP A 192 -50.01 -0.52 -41.27
CA ASP A 192 -49.95 0.94 -41.33
C ASP A 192 -48.78 1.51 -40.52
N MET A 193 -48.38 0.81 -39.45
CA MET A 193 -47.19 1.15 -38.65
C MET A 193 -45.91 0.97 -39.47
N TRP A 194 -45.76 -0.17 -40.14
CA TRP A 194 -44.58 -0.45 -40.98
C TRP A 194 -44.47 0.54 -42.15
N TYR A 195 -45.60 0.92 -42.73
CA TYR A 195 -45.62 1.91 -43.81
C TYR A 195 -45.15 3.28 -43.34
N GLN A 196 -45.66 3.79 -42.20
CA GLN A 196 -45.22 5.08 -41.65
C GLN A 196 -43.78 5.08 -41.15
N LEU A 197 -43.29 3.95 -40.63
CA LEU A 197 -41.89 3.83 -40.20
C LEU A 197 -40.92 3.97 -41.38
N LEU A 198 -41.29 3.49 -42.58
CA LEU A 198 -40.46 3.52 -43.79
C LEU A 198 -40.66 4.79 -44.64
N LEU A 199 -41.85 5.37 -44.62
CA LEU A 199 -42.23 6.56 -45.39
C LEU A 199 -42.89 7.60 -44.47
N PRO A 200 -42.09 8.33 -43.67
CA PRO A 200 -42.60 9.35 -42.76
C PRO A 200 -43.14 10.55 -43.56
N ASP A 201 -44.40 10.90 -43.35
CA ASP A 201 -45.02 12.10 -43.90
C ASP A 201 -44.50 13.36 -43.15
N PRO A 202 -43.91 14.37 -43.82
CA PRO A 202 -43.35 15.55 -43.17
C PRO A 202 -44.38 16.51 -42.54
N ASP A 203 -45.64 16.56 -43.00
CA ASP A 203 -46.47 17.78 -42.84
C ASP A 203 -47.59 17.73 -41.77
N THR A 204 -47.58 16.76 -40.85
CA THR A 204 -48.71 16.55 -39.92
C THR A 204 -48.47 16.92 -38.44
N GLY A 205 -49.17 17.97 -37.96
CA GLY A 205 -49.88 18.03 -36.67
C GLY A 205 -49.14 18.43 -35.36
N SER A 206 -49.88 19.10 -34.46
CA SER A 206 -49.46 19.56 -33.10
C SER A 206 -48.86 18.46 -32.20
N ASN A 207 -49.14 17.18 -32.45
CA ASN A 207 -48.62 16.07 -31.64
C ASN A 207 -47.14 15.75 -31.93
N LYS A 208 -46.64 16.06 -33.14
CA LYS A 208 -45.21 15.95 -33.44
C LYS A 208 -44.38 16.95 -32.65
N VAL A 209 -44.95 18.09 -32.24
CA VAL A 209 -44.29 19.06 -31.36
C VAL A 209 -44.01 18.46 -29.98
N LEU A 210 -44.98 17.73 -29.40
CA LEU A 210 -44.81 17.05 -28.12
C LEU A 210 -43.76 15.94 -28.20
N PHE A 211 -43.84 15.08 -29.23
CA PHE A 211 -42.84 14.02 -29.44
C PHE A 211 -41.44 14.58 -29.71
N ASN A 212 -41.33 15.68 -30.46
CA ASN A 212 -40.06 16.35 -30.68
C ASN A 212 -39.50 16.89 -29.35
N GLY A 213 -40.33 17.49 -28.49
CA GLY A 213 -39.92 17.91 -27.14
C GLY A 213 -39.44 16.75 -26.27
N ILE A 214 -40.16 15.62 -26.28
CA ILE A 214 -39.79 14.38 -25.57
C ILE A 214 -38.45 13.84 -26.09
N LEU A 215 -38.30 13.71 -27.42
CA LEU A 215 -37.10 13.20 -28.06
C LEU A 215 -35.89 14.10 -27.76
N MET A 216 -36.04 15.42 -27.88
CA MET A 216 -34.97 16.37 -27.56
C MET A 216 -34.55 16.29 -26.09
N THR A 217 -35.51 16.14 -25.18
CA THR A 217 -35.23 15.99 -23.73
C THR A 217 -34.53 14.66 -23.45
N MET A 218 -34.91 13.58 -24.12
CA MET A 218 -34.25 12.28 -23.95
C MET A 218 -32.83 12.26 -24.52
N CYS A 219 -32.63 12.87 -25.69
CA CYS A 219 -31.30 13.04 -26.26
C CYS A 219 -30.41 13.85 -25.30
N LEU A 220 -30.94 14.93 -24.72
CA LEU A 220 -30.22 15.73 -23.72
C LEU A 220 -29.90 14.93 -22.46
N ALA A 221 -30.85 14.14 -21.94
CA ALA A 221 -30.63 13.29 -20.78
C ALA A 221 -29.53 12.25 -21.06
N TYR A 222 -29.56 11.62 -22.23
CA TYR A 222 -28.54 10.67 -22.67
C TYR A 222 -27.16 11.30 -22.80
N SER A 223 -27.07 12.45 -23.47
CA SER A 223 -25.83 13.22 -23.57
C SER A 223 -25.30 13.58 -22.18
N THR A 224 -26.16 14.02 -21.27
CA THR A 224 -25.77 14.37 -19.89
C THR A 224 -25.23 13.16 -19.14
N VAL A 225 -25.87 12.00 -19.25
CA VAL A 225 -25.43 10.75 -18.61
C VAL A 225 -24.07 10.31 -19.14
N ILE A 226 -23.88 10.32 -20.47
CA ILE A 226 -22.60 9.96 -21.08
C ILE A 226 -21.51 10.93 -20.66
N SER A 227 -21.76 12.24 -20.72
CA SER A 227 -20.79 13.25 -20.31
C SER A 227 -20.42 13.10 -18.84
N LEU A 228 -21.38 12.84 -17.97
CA LEU A 228 -21.12 12.62 -16.54
C LEU A 228 -20.24 11.39 -16.32
N VAL A 229 -20.57 10.25 -16.94
CA VAL A 229 -19.78 9.01 -16.83
C VAL A 229 -18.38 9.21 -17.41
N ALA A 230 -18.25 9.92 -18.54
CA ALA A 230 -16.96 10.21 -19.15
C ALA A 230 -16.07 11.09 -18.27
N ILE A 231 -16.62 12.18 -17.71
CA ILE A 231 -15.89 13.07 -16.78
C ILE A 231 -15.46 12.29 -15.53
N VAL A 232 -16.37 11.49 -14.96
CA VAL A 232 -16.05 10.66 -13.79
C VAL A 232 -14.96 9.64 -14.10
N ALA A 233 -15.04 8.97 -15.25
CA ALA A 233 -14.02 8.03 -15.70
C ALA A 233 -12.65 8.71 -15.87
N ASP A 234 -12.62 9.91 -16.47
CA ASP A 234 -11.39 10.67 -16.65
C ASP A 234 -10.77 11.08 -15.30
N VAL A 235 -11.58 11.62 -14.39
CA VAL A 235 -11.15 11.96 -13.03
C VAL A 235 -10.68 10.72 -12.26
N ALA A 236 -11.36 9.58 -12.41
CA ALA A 236 -10.98 8.31 -11.79
C ALA A 236 -9.64 7.81 -12.32
N ALA A 237 -9.44 7.83 -13.63
CA ALA A 237 -8.22 7.39 -14.29
C ALA A 237 -7.03 8.27 -13.88
N GLU A 238 -7.25 9.58 -13.78
CA GLU A 238 -6.25 10.54 -13.34
C GLU A 238 -5.91 10.38 -11.85
N ARG A 239 -6.85 9.94 -11.00
CA ARG A 239 -6.65 9.80 -9.56
C ARG A 239 -6.10 8.44 -9.15
N PHE A 240 -6.62 7.35 -9.71
CA PHE A 240 -6.39 5.99 -9.21
C PHE A 240 -5.61 5.11 -10.17
N SER A 241 -6.15 4.75 -11.35
CA SER A 241 -5.48 4.04 -12.45
C SER A 241 -6.39 3.95 -13.68
N SER A 242 -5.79 3.73 -14.86
CA SER A 242 -6.55 3.48 -16.09
C SER A 242 -7.38 2.19 -16.03
N SER A 243 -7.01 1.24 -15.17
CA SER A 243 -7.79 0.02 -14.93
C SER A 243 -9.15 0.29 -14.28
N VAL A 244 -9.31 1.41 -13.56
CA VAL A 244 -10.59 1.80 -12.94
C VAL A 244 -11.67 2.02 -14.00
N ASN A 245 -11.29 2.48 -15.20
CA ASN A 245 -12.24 2.60 -16.32
C ASN A 245 -12.82 1.25 -16.73
N SER A 246 -11.99 0.19 -16.72
CA SER A 246 -12.47 -1.15 -17.04
C SER A 246 -13.43 -1.69 -15.98
N VAL A 247 -13.21 -1.36 -14.70
CA VAL A 247 -14.11 -1.72 -13.60
C VAL A 247 -15.42 -0.93 -13.70
N LEU A 248 -15.35 0.40 -13.89
CA LEU A 248 -16.50 1.28 -14.06
C LEU A 248 -17.41 0.83 -15.20
N MET A 249 -16.82 0.42 -16.33
CA MET A 249 -17.57 -0.04 -17.50
C MET A 249 -18.11 -1.47 -17.36
N ARG A 250 -17.68 -2.22 -16.33
CA ARG A 250 -18.19 -3.57 -16.03
C ARG A 250 -19.32 -3.54 -14.99
N GLU A 251 -19.52 -2.42 -14.31
CA GLU A 251 -20.56 -2.25 -13.30
C GLU A 251 -21.96 -2.36 -13.89
N LYS A 252 -22.68 -3.42 -13.50
CA LYS A 252 -24.01 -3.76 -14.03
C LYS A 252 -25.03 -2.63 -13.87
N LYS A 253 -24.92 -1.86 -12.78
CA LYS A 253 -25.83 -0.74 -12.49
C LYS A 253 -25.64 0.42 -13.47
N ILE A 254 -24.40 0.78 -13.79
CA ILE A 254 -24.06 1.85 -14.72
C ILE A 254 -24.44 1.44 -16.14
N VAL A 255 -24.00 0.26 -16.57
CA VAL A 255 -24.34 -0.28 -17.90
C VAL A 255 -25.85 -0.45 -18.07
N GLY A 256 -26.54 -0.94 -17.03
CA GLY A 256 -27.99 -1.08 -17.02
C GLY A 256 -28.72 0.25 -17.16
N PHE A 257 -28.28 1.29 -16.44
CA PHE A 257 -28.89 2.62 -16.53
C PHE A 257 -28.62 3.30 -17.89
N ILE A 258 -27.38 3.24 -18.41
CA ILE A 258 -27.05 3.72 -19.76
C ILE A 258 -27.88 2.99 -20.81
N GLY A 259 -28.00 1.66 -20.69
CA GLY A 259 -28.82 0.83 -21.57
C GLY A 259 -30.31 1.21 -21.50
N PHE A 260 -30.85 1.45 -20.31
CA PHE A 260 -32.22 1.95 -20.13
C PHE A 260 -32.44 3.28 -20.85
N VAL A 261 -31.59 4.27 -20.61
CA VAL A 261 -31.70 5.59 -21.27
C VAL A 261 -31.58 5.44 -22.79
N LEU A 262 -30.71 4.57 -23.29
CA LEU A 262 -30.58 4.29 -24.73
C LEU A 262 -31.84 3.64 -25.33
N VAL A 263 -32.40 2.62 -24.68
CA VAL A 263 -33.65 1.96 -25.12
C VAL A 263 -34.80 2.97 -25.16
N THR A 264 -34.94 3.81 -24.14
CA THR A 264 -36.01 4.83 -24.09
C THR A 264 -35.86 5.92 -25.15
N ASN A 265 -34.62 6.27 -25.52
CA ASN A 265 -34.33 7.16 -26.65
C ASN A 265 -34.78 6.55 -27.98
N ILE A 266 -34.42 5.29 -28.23
CA ILE A 266 -34.81 4.57 -29.45
C ILE A 266 -36.33 4.42 -29.50
N LEU A 267 -36.98 4.08 -28.38
CA LEU A 267 -38.43 4.02 -28.29
C LEU A 267 -39.08 5.37 -28.64
N SER A 268 -38.57 6.48 -28.09
CA SER A 268 -39.08 7.82 -28.36
C SER A 268 -38.91 8.21 -29.84
N PHE A 269 -37.79 7.81 -30.46
CA PHE A 269 -37.53 8.02 -31.87
C PHE A 269 -38.48 7.21 -32.76
N ILE A 270 -38.64 5.91 -32.50
CA ILE A 270 -39.57 5.07 -33.28
C ILE A 270 -41.01 5.57 -33.09
N ALA A 271 -41.40 5.92 -31.85
CA ALA A 271 -42.72 6.49 -31.57
C ALA A 271 -42.97 7.80 -32.34
N PHE A 272 -41.97 8.68 -32.43
CA PHE A 272 -42.03 9.89 -33.26
C PHE A 272 -42.22 9.57 -34.75
N MET A 273 -41.49 8.58 -35.28
CA MET A 273 -41.62 8.15 -36.68
C MET A 273 -42.98 7.52 -36.99
N THR A 274 -43.61 6.84 -36.02
CA THR A 274 -44.94 6.24 -36.16
C THR A 274 -46.10 7.21 -35.88
N ALA A 275 -45.81 8.47 -35.54
CA ALA A 275 -46.83 9.48 -35.30
C ALA A 275 -47.11 10.26 -36.60
N GLY A 276 -48.13 9.85 -37.37
CA GLY A 276 -48.52 10.51 -38.61
C GLY A 276 -49.97 10.26 -39.02
N ALA A 277 -50.52 11.12 -39.88
CA ALA A 277 -51.82 10.86 -40.51
C ALA A 277 -51.61 10.10 -41.84
N ARG A 278 -52.61 9.31 -42.23
CA ARG A 278 -52.68 8.74 -43.58
C ARG A 278 -53.57 9.64 -44.43
N GLU A 279 -53.07 10.23 -45.52
CA GLU A 279 -53.83 11.11 -46.42
C GLU A 279 -55.17 10.49 -46.92
N SER A 280 -55.28 9.16 -46.91
CA SER A 280 -56.45 8.44 -47.45
C SER A 280 -57.56 8.12 -46.44
N LEU A 281 -57.34 8.23 -45.12
CA LEU A 281 -58.35 7.96 -44.09
C LEU A 281 -58.33 9.05 -43.02
N THR A 282 -59.49 9.64 -42.72
CA THR A 282 -59.71 10.75 -41.77
C THR A 282 -59.37 10.44 -40.30
N SER A 283 -58.68 9.34 -40.00
CA SER A 283 -58.28 8.94 -38.65
C SER A 283 -56.84 9.32 -38.34
N PHE A 284 -56.65 10.39 -37.56
CA PHE A 284 -55.36 10.74 -36.97
C PHE A 284 -54.97 9.72 -35.89
N TYR A 285 -53.98 8.87 -36.18
CA TYR A 285 -53.44 7.98 -35.15
C TYR A 285 -52.49 8.76 -34.24
N THR A 286 -52.85 8.84 -32.97
CA THR A 286 -51.97 9.37 -31.91
C THR A 286 -51.77 8.24 -30.91
N PRO A 287 -50.59 7.59 -30.87
CA PRO A 287 -50.36 6.47 -29.98
C PRO A 287 -50.27 6.97 -28.53
N ARG A 288 -51.39 6.94 -27.80
CA ARG A 288 -51.51 7.58 -26.49
C ARG A 288 -50.71 6.84 -25.43
N THR A 289 -50.78 5.51 -25.40
CA THR A 289 -49.97 4.72 -24.47
C THR A 289 -48.48 4.90 -24.73
N SER A 290 -48.04 5.02 -25.99
CA SER A 290 -46.63 5.26 -26.29
C SER A 290 -46.19 6.67 -25.86
N VAL A 291 -47.03 7.70 -25.99
CA VAL A 291 -46.77 9.04 -25.43
C VAL A 291 -46.62 8.96 -23.91
N PHE A 292 -47.55 8.31 -23.20
CA PHE A 292 -47.46 8.15 -21.76
C PHE A 292 -46.23 7.36 -21.33
N ALA A 293 -45.90 6.28 -22.02
CA ALA A 293 -44.71 5.48 -21.76
C ALA A 293 -43.43 6.30 -21.99
N CYS A 294 -43.37 7.10 -23.07
CA CYS A 294 -42.22 7.97 -23.35
C CYS A 294 -42.11 9.10 -22.31
N MET A 295 -43.21 9.78 -21.96
CA MET A 295 -43.22 10.83 -20.93
C MET A 295 -42.80 10.29 -19.56
N PHE A 296 -43.34 9.14 -19.16
CA PHE A 296 -42.95 8.49 -17.91
C PHE A 296 -41.46 8.10 -17.93
N SER A 297 -40.99 7.57 -19.06
CA SER A 297 -39.57 7.26 -19.25
C SER A 297 -38.69 8.51 -19.18
N VAL A 298 -39.14 9.67 -19.69
CA VAL A 298 -38.39 10.95 -19.59
C VAL A 298 -38.21 11.32 -18.14
N ILE A 299 -39.30 11.32 -17.38
CA ILE A 299 -39.29 11.68 -15.97
C ILE A 299 -38.35 10.73 -15.21
N LEU A 300 -38.45 9.42 -15.47
CA LEU A 300 -37.61 8.41 -14.83
C LEU A 300 -36.13 8.57 -15.21
N SER A 301 -35.81 8.86 -16.47
CA SER A 301 -34.46 9.10 -16.94
C SER A 301 -33.85 10.35 -16.30
N VAL A 302 -34.59 11.47 -16.25
CA VAL A 302 -34.12 12.73 -15.64
C VAL A 302 -33.95 12.58 -14.13
N VAL A 303 -34.94 12.01 -13.43
CA VAL A 303 -34.86 11.75 -11.99
C VAL A 303 -33.71 10.77 -11.68
N GLY A 304 -33.48 9.78 -12.55
CA GLY A 304 -32.42 8.79 -12.40
C GLY A 304 -30.99 9.33 -12.56
N VAL A 305 -30.79 10.49 -13.19
CA VAL A 305 -29.46 11.11 -13.33
C VAL A 305 -28.86 11.43 -11.96
N PHE A 306 -29.65 11.91 -11.00
CA PHE A 306 -29.14 12.28 -9.68
C PHE A 306 -28.66 11.06 -8.86
N PRO A 307 -29.46 9.98 -8.69
CA PRO A 307 -28.98 8.74 -8.07
C PRO A 307 -27.76 8.14 -8.78
N LEU A 308 -27.69 8.23 -10.11
CA LEU A 308 -26.50 7.82 -10.85
C LEU A 308 -25.28 8.66 -10.46
N ALA A 309 -25.42 9.99 -10.39
CA ALA A 309 -24.33 10.88 -9.98
C ALA A 309 -23.83 10.55 -8.57
N VAL A 310 -24.74 10.36 -7.61
CA VAL A 310 -24.38 9.96 -6.24
C VAL A 310 -23.68 8.60 -6.23
N TYR A 311 -24.17 7.63 -7.00
CA TYR A 311 -23.54 6.32 -7.13
C TYR A 311 -22.13 6.41 -7.73
N LEU A 312 -21.94 7.25 -8.76
CA LEU A 312 -20.64 7.48 -9.38
C LEU A 312 -19.64 8.11 -8.39
N PHE A 313 -20.06 9.08 -7.58
CA PHE A 313 -19.20 9.66 -6.54
C PHE A 313 -18.85 8.66 -5.43
N PHE A 314 -19.80 7.80 -5.05
CA PHE A 314 -19.53 6.73 -4.11
C PHE A 314 -18.57 5.67 -4.68
N PHE A 315 -18.65 5.40 -5.99
CA PHE A 315 -17.74 4.51 -6.69
C PHE A 315 -16.32 5.10 -6.77
N LEU A 316 -16.18 6.43 -6.80
CA LEU A 316 -14.90 7.14 -6.73
C LEU A 316 -14.25 7.12 -5.33
N ASP A 317 -14.86 6.49 -4.32
CA ASP A 317 -14.22 6.31 -3.03
C ASP A 317 -12.95 5.45 -3.19
N ALA A 318 -11.81 6.05 -2.88
CA ALA A 318 -10.48 5.45 -2.98
C ALA A 318 -10.43 4.07 -2.34
N GLN A 319 -11.10 3.89 -1.20
CA GLN A 319 -11.06 2.65 -0.46
C GLN A 319 -11.68 1.48 -1.23
N LYS A 320 -12.84 1.69 -1.86
CA LYS A 320 -13.53 0.65 -2.62
C LYS A 320 -12.74 0.23 -3.85
N VAL A 321 -12.21 1.22 -4.57
CA VAL A 321 -11.40 0.99 -5.76
C VAL A 321 -10.15 0.17 -5.40
N ILE A 322 -9.46 0.55 -4.32
CA ILE A 322 -8.28 -0.17 -3.83
C ILE A 322 -8.64 -1.61 -3.41
N THR A 323 -9.73 -1.81 -2.67
CA THR A 323 -10.19 -3.14 -2.27
C THR A 323 -10.54 -4.02 -3.48
N GLU A 324 -11.23 -3.48 -4.48
CA GLU A 324 -11.57 -4.21 -5.70
C GLU A 324 -10.31 -4.64 -6.48
N ILE A 325 -9.29 -3.78 -6.55
CA ILE A 325 -8.01 -4.12 -7.18
C ILE A 325 -7.32 -5.27 -6.42
N VAL A 326 -7.31 -5.22 -5.08
CA VAL A 326 -6.77 -6.29 -4.23
C VAL A 326 -7.53 -7.60 -4.48
N ASP A 327 -8.85 -7.57 -4.42
CA ASP A 327 -9.72 -8.74 -4.58
C ASP A 327 -9.55 -9.36 -5.97
N HIS A 328 -9.45 -8.55 -7.03
CA HIS A 328 -9.21 -9.03 -8.38
C HIS A 328 -7.87 -9.79 -8.50
N GLY A 329 -6.81 -9.30 -7.89
CA GLY A 329 -5.50 -9.98 -7.89
C GLY A 329 -5.49 -11.23 -7.01
N LEU A 330 -6.10 -11.17 -5.82
CA LEU A 330 -6.22 -12.32 -4.91
C LEU A 330 -7.12 -13.42 -5.48
N GLN A 331 -8.15 -13.08 -6.25
CA GLN A 331 -8.94 -14.05 -7.00
C GLN A 331 -8.09 -14.82 -8.00
N GLY A 332 -7.17 -14.16 -8.72
CA GLY A 332 -6.22 -14.85 -9.60
C GLY A 332 -5.33 -15.85 -8.85
N ILE A 333 -4.84 -15.46 -7.68
CA ILE A 333 -4.05 -16.32 -6.78
C ILE A 333 -4.88 -17.50 -6.26
N ASN A 334 -6.13 -17.27 -5.86
CA ASN A 334 -7.00 -18.34 -5.37
C ASN A 334 -7.45 -19.29 -6.48
N GLU A 335 -7.61 -18.80 -7.71
CA GLU A 335 -7.90 -19.62 -8.89
C GLU A 335 -6.71 -20.48 -9.29
N SER A 336 -5.46 -20.00 -9.14
CA SER A 336 -4.27 -20.81 -9.43
C SER A 336 -4.11 -22.00 -8.49
N VAL A 337 -4.50 -21.85 -7.22
CA VAL A 337 -4.54 -22.97 -6.25
C VAL A 337 -5.60 -24.01 -6.62
N LYS A 338 -6.70 -23.60 -7.26
CA LYS A 338 -7.82 -24.47 -7.65
C LYS A 338 -7.63 -25.16 -9.00
N ASP A 339 -6.62 -24.79 -9.79
CA ASP A 339 -6.34 -25.34 -11.12
C ASP A 339 -5.21 -26.39 -11.04
N PRO A 340 -5.52 -27.68 -10.79
CA PRO A 340 -4.50 -28.73 -10.61
C PRO A 340 -3.68 -29.00 -11.87
N ASP A 341 -4.21 -28.67 -13.06
CA ASP A 341 -3.54 -28.91 -14.35
C ASP A 341 -2.59 -27.77 -14.75
N GLY A 342 -2.62 -26.65 -14.02
CA GLY A 342 -1.76 -25.49 -14.26
C GLY A 342 -1.93 -24.86 -15.65
N ARG A 343 -3.06 -25.09 -16.32
CA ARG A 343 -3.26 -24.71 -17.74
C ARG A 343 -3.30 -23.20 -17.94
N ASN A 344 -3.79 -22.47 -16.94
CA ASN A 344 -3.99 -21.02 -17.00
C ASN A 344 -3.08 -20.23 -16.05
N VAL A 345 -2.01 -20.84 -15.54
CA VAL A 345 -1.10 -20.23 -14.54
C VAL A 345 -0.59 -18.86 -15.00
N ASP A 346 -0.22 -18.72 -16.28
CA ASP A 346 0.24 -17.45 -16.83
C ASP A 346 -0.80 -16.33 -16.72
N SER A 347 -2.07 -16.67 -16.96
CA SER A 347 -3.16 -15.69 -16.84
C SER A 347 -3.39 -15.25 -15.39
N TYR A 348 -3.22 -16.17 -14.43
CA TYR A 348 -3.33 -15.89 -13.01
C TYR A 348 -2.16 -15.04 -12.51
N MET A 349 -0.94 -15.34 -12.95
CA MET A 349 0.26 -14.56 -12.63
C MET A 349 0.15 -13.13 -13.17
N MET A 350 -0.30 -12.97 -14.43
CA MET A 350 -0.54 -11.65 -15.01
C MET A 350 -1.60 -10.86 -14.25
N ARG A 351 -2.66 -11.52 -13.76
CA ARG A 351 -3.69 -10.86 -12.94
C ARG A 351 -3.12 -10.35 -11.61
N ALA A 352 -2.30 -11.16 -10.94
CA ALA A 352 -1.62 -10.76 -9.70
C ALA A 352 -0.65 -9.59 -9.95
N ILE A 353 0.18 -9.67 -10.99
CA ILE A 353 1.15 -8.63 -11.40
C ILE A 353 0.44 -7.30 -11.68
N SER A 354 -0.61 -7.34 -12.51
CA SER A 354 -1.39 -6.15 -12.87
C SER A 354 -2.00 -5.48 -11.64
N SER A 355 -2.48 -6.28 -10.68
CA SER A 355 -3.10 -5.75 -9.46
C SER A 355 -2.07 -5.06 -8.57
N ILE A 356 -0.87 -5.65 -8.43
CA ILE A 356 0.26 -5.03 -7.70
C ILE A 356 0.67 -3.70 -8.36
N GLU A 357 0.73 -3.65 -9.69
CA GLU A 357 1.08 -2.43 -10.45
C GLU A 357 0.01 -1.35 -10.36
N ASP A 358 -1.25 -1.74 -10.39
CA ASP A 358 -2.36 -0.82 -10.21
C ASP A 358 -2.35 -0.21 -8.81
N LEU A 359 -2.10 -1.00 -7.76
CA LEU A 359 -1.92 -0.50 -6.40
C LEU A 359 -0.72 0.44 -6.27
N ARG A 360 0.44 0.08 -6.86
CA ARG A 360 1.60 0.98 -6.92
C ARG A 360 1.24 2.29 -7.61
N SER A 361 0.53 2.22 -8.71
CA SER A 361 0.21 3.41 -9.51
C SER A 361 -0.84 4.29 -8.80
N CYS A 362 -1.77 3.71 -8.04
CA CYS A 362 -2.64 4.43 -7.10
C CYS A 362 -1.81 5.17 -6.04
N ALA A 363 -0.87 4.47 -5.40
CA ALA A 363 0.00 5.06 -4.39
C ALA A 363 0.85 6.20 -4.95
N HIS A 364 1.48 6.00 -6.11
CA HIS A 364 2.31 7.01 -6.78
C HIS A 364 1.50 8.25 -7.16
N ARG A 365 0.30 8.10 -7.74
CA ARG A 365 -0.60 9.23 -8.02
C ARG A 365 -1.03 9.94 -6.75
N GLY A 366 -1.30 9.21 -5.66
CA GLY A 366 -1.55 9.78 -4.34
C GLY A 366 -0.41 10.67 -3.87
N ILE A 367 0.84 10.19 -3.99
CA ILE A 367 2.05 10.97 -3.65
C ILE A 367 2.15 12.23 -4.50
N VAL A 368 2.05 12.11 -5.83
CA VAL A 368 2.17 13.25 -6.76
C VAL A 368 1.06 14.29 -6.52
N LYS A 369 -0.17 13.86 -6.25
CA LYS A 369 -1.31 14.72 -5.97
C LYS A 369 -1.39 15.20 -4.52
N LYS A 370 -0.45 14.79 -3.67
CA LYS A 370 -0.43 15.07 -2.23
C LYS A 370 -1.66 14.58 -1.45
N ASP A 371 -2.29 13.51 -1.94
CA ASP A 371 -3.39 12.83 -1.26
C ASP A 371 -2.82 11.73 -0.35
N HIS A 372 -2.50 12.09 0.89
CA HIS A 372 -1.91 11.18 1.88
C HIS A 372 -2.78 9.94 2.12
N ASN A 373 -4.09 10.12 2.20
CA ASN A 373 -5.02 9.03 2.53
C ASN A 373 -5.05 7.98 1.42
N THR A 374 -5.12 8.40 0.16
CA THR A 374 -5.08 7.46 -0.97
C THR A 374 -3.73 6.75 -1.07
N ALA A 375 -2.63 7.47 -0.84
CA ALA A 375 -1.28 6.90 -0.88
C ALA A 375 -1.08 5.86 0.23
N ALA A 376 -1.39 6.21 1.48
CA ALA A 376 -1.27 5.32 2.63
C ALA A 376 -2.16 4.08 2.48
N LYS A 377 -3.44 4.24 2.11
CA LYS A 377 -4.35 3.10 1.89
C LYS A 377 -3.84 2.14 0.80
N SER A 378 -3.24 2.68 -0.27
CA SER A 378 -2.68 1.86 -1.35
C SER A 378 -1.43 1.09 -0.90
N ILE A 379 -0.59 1.72 -0.07
CA ILE A 379 0.58 1.08 0.56
C ILE A 379 0.14 -0.02 1.54
N ASP A 380 -0.90 0.20 2.34
CA ASP A 380 -1.44 -0.81 3.25
C ASP A 380 -2.13 -1.96 2.50
N ALA A 381 -2.76 -1.66 1.37
CA ALA A 381 -3.35 -2.66 0.48
C ALA A 381 -2.29 -3.58 -0.14
N LEU A 382 -1.11 -3.06 -0.51
CA LEU A 382 0.03 -3.89 -0.94
C LEU A 382 0.50 -4.83 0.18
N CYS A 383 0.54 -4.36 1.43
CA CYS A 383 0.86 -5.19 2.59
C CYS A 383 -0.17 -6.29 2.76
N SER A 384 -1.45 -5.93 2.75
CA SER A 384 -2.57 -6.86 2.90
C SER A 384 -2.56 -7.92 1.80
N PHE A 385 -2.31 -7.52 0.55
CA PHE A 385 -2.14 -8.43 -0.58
C PHE A 385 -1.03 -9.44 -0.34
N GLN A 386 0.15 -8.98 0.10
CA GLN A 386 1.29 -9.86 0.40
C GLN A 386 0.97 -10.85 1.53
N LEU A 387 0.33 -10.39 2.62
CA LEU A 387 -0.05 -11.25 3.74
C LEU A 387 -1.06 -12.32 3.32
N CYS A 388 -2.04 -11.96 2.48
CA CYS A 388 -2.99 -12.91 1.90
C CYS A 388 -2.32 -13.92 0.96
N TYR A 389 -1.48 -13.45 0.04
CA TYR A 389 -0.72 -14.32 -0.85
C TYR A 389 0.12 -15.33 -0.06
N ALA A 390 0.84 -14.86 0.96
CA ALA A 390 1.75 -15.70 1.73
C ALA A 390 1.06 -16.89 2.42
N ARG A 391 -0.23 -16.77 2.78
CA ARG A 391 -1.03 -17.89 3.31
C ARG A 391 -1.32 -18.97 2.28
N THR A 392 -1.42 -18.60 1.01
CA THR A 392 -1.68 -19.52 -0.11
C THR A 392 -0.41 -20.06 -0.76
N LYS A 393 0.76 -19.47 -0.47
CA LYS A 393 2.06 -19.81 -1.06
C LYS A 393 2.33 -21.32 -1.07
N LEU A 394 2.25 -21.99 0.08
CA LEU A 394 2.56 -23.44 0.18
C LEU A 394 1.63 -24.33 -0.66
N LEU A 395 0.46 -23.84 -1.07
CA LEU A 395 -0.52 -24.57 -1.88
C LEU A 395 -0.33 -24.34 -3.39
N MET A 396 0.61 -23.48 -3.79
CA MET A 396 0.83 -23.13 -5.20
C MET A 396 1.48 -24.26 -5.98
N PHE A 397 1.05 -24.42 -7.23
CA PHE A 397 1.69 -25.31 -8.20
C PHE A 397 3.15 -24.89 -8.47
N GLN A 398 4.06 -25.85 -8.71
CA GLN A 398 5.50 -25.56 -8.84
C GLN A 398 5.82 -24.54 -9.94
N HIS A 399 5.07 -24.54 -11.06
CA HIS A 399 5.28 -23.59 -12.15
C HIS A 399 4.99 -22.13 -11.76
N TRP A 400 4.22 -21.89 -10.69
CA TRP A 400 4.01 -20.55 -10.15
C TRP A 400 5.32 -19.89 -9.69
N TYR A 401 6.32 -20.68 -9.31
CA TYR A 401 7.60 -20.16 -8.81
C TYR A 401 8.64 -19.94 -9.91
N PHE A 402 8.37 -20.46 -11.10
CA PHE A 402 9.19 -20.17 -12.27
C PHE A 402 8.82 -18.79 -12.80
N MET A 403 9.80 -18.00 -13.23
CA MET A 403 9.57 -16.75 -13.97
C MET A 403 9.68 -17.00 -15.47
N PRO A 404 8.57 -17.05 -16.22
CA PRO A 404 8.60 -17.15 -17.68
C PRO A 404 9.23 -15.92 -18.33
N ALA A 405 9.65 -16.05 -19.60
CA ALA A 405 10.33 -14.99 -20.35
C ALA A 405 9.57 -13.65 -20.32
N TYR A 406 8.25 -13.70 -20.41
CA TYR A 406 7.41 -12.50 -20.37
C TYR A 406 7.53 -11.74 -19.04
N ILE A 407 7.54 -12.43 -17.89
CA ILE A 407 7.76 -11.81 -16.57
C ILE A 407 9.18 -11.25 -16.50
N ARG A 408 10.19 -11.96 -17.04
CA ARG A 408 11.57 -11.47 -17.06
C ARG A 408 11.76 -10.21 -17.89
N HIS A 409 10.98 -10.05 -18.96
CA HIS A 409 10.98 -8.83 -19.78
C HIS A 409 10.28 -7.64 -19.12
N HIS A 410 9.54 -7.87 -18.03
CA HIS A 410 8.92 -6.80 -17.27
C HIS A 410 9.98 -5.83 -16.72
N PRO A 411 9.76 -4.50 -16.73
CA PRO A 411 10.74 -3.50 -16.29
C PRO A 411 11.36 -3.78 -14.92
N ASP A 412 10.56 -4.29 -13.97
CA ASP A 412 11.01 -4.62 -12.63
C ASP A 412 12.14 -5.67 -12.63
N PHE A 413 12.02 -6.71 -13.47
CA PHE A 413 12.93 -7.86 -13.49
C PHE A 413 14.01 -7.75 -14.57
N LYS A 414 13.79 -6.94 -15.60
CA LYS A 414 14.71 -6.77 -16.74
C LYS A 414 16.12 -6.31 -16.33
N SER A 415 16.24 -5.65 -15.18
CA SER A 415 17.52 -5.17 -14.65
C SER A 415 18.31 -6.24 -13.88
N LEU A 416 17.71 -7.39 -13.59
CA LEU A 416 18.34 -8.46 -12.83
C LEU A 416 19.20 -9.34 -13.73
N THR A 417 20.29 -9.87 -13.19
CA THR A 417 21.08 -10.91 -13.87
C THR A 417 20.34 -12.24 -13.83
N ASP A 418 20.67 -13.16 -14.75
CA ASP A 418 20.03 -14.48 -14.79
C ASP A 418 20.26 -15.27 -13.48
N GLU A 419 21.41 -15.10 -12.83
CA GLU A 419 21.70 -15.72 -11.53
C GLU A 419 20.77 -15.20 -10.43
N ALA A 420 20.48 -13.90 -10.41
CA ALA A 420 19.56 -13.32 -9.44
C ALA A 420 18.12 -13.78 -9.68
N ILE A 421 17.72 -13.94 -10.95
CA ILE A 421 16.41 -14.49 -11.33
C ILE A 421 16.29 -15.94 -10.85
N LEU A 422 17.33 -16.76 -11.07
CA LEU A 422 17.38 -18.14 -10.59
C LEU A 422 17.31 -18.20 -9.06
N GLU A 423 18.08 -17.38 -8.34
CA GLU A 423 18.02 -17.32 -6.88
C GLU A 423 16.62 -16.99 -6.37
N ILE A 424 15.92 -16.04 -7.02
CA ILE A 424 14.54 -15.67 -6.65
C ILE A 424 13.56 -16.83 -6.91
N CYS A 425 13.73 -17.56 -8.02
CA CYS A 425 12.89 -18.72 -8.35
C CYS A 425 13.13 -19.86 -7.36
N ASP A 426 14.39 -20.17 -7.06
CA ASP A 426 14.80 -21.23 -6.14
C ASP A 426 14.30 -20.96 -4.73
N LYS A 427 14.38 -19.70 -4.28
CA LYS A 427 13.86 -19.25 -2.98
C LYS A 427 12.35 -19.09 -2.96
N LYS A 428 11.67 -19.17 -4.11
CA LYS A 428 10.21 -19.03 -4.23
C LYS A 428 9.69 -17.69 -3.71
N THR A 429 10.44 -16.60 -3.92
CA THR A 429 10.15 -15.26 -3.36
C THR A 429 9.84 -14.19 -4.40
N TRP A 430 9.42 -14.55 -5.61
CA TRP A 430 9.31 -13.58 -6.71
C TRP A 430 8.18 -12.54 -6.52
N ILE A 431 7.04 -12.92 -5.92
CA ILE A 431 5.94 -11.99 -5.57
C ILE A 431 6.38 -11.05 -4.45
N GLU A 432 6.97 -11.60 -3.40
CA GLU A 432 7.54 -10.85 -2.28
C GLU A 432 8.53 -9.81 -2.78
N TRP A 433 9.41 -10.23 -3.69
CA TRP A 433 10.37 -9.36 -4.34
C TRP A 433 9.70 -8.27 -5.15
N LYS A 434 8.67 -8.60 -5.94
CA LYS A 434 7.93 -7.60 -6.74
C LYS A 434 7.28 -6.56 -5.83
N ILE A 435 6.62 -6.96 -4.75
CA ILE A 435 5.93 -6.03 -3.83
C ILE A 435 6.94 -5.14 -3.11
N LEU A 436 8.01 -5.71 -2.57
CA LEU A 436 9.08 -4.92 -1.92
C LEU A 436 9.79 -3.98 -2.91
N LYS A 437 9.91 -4.38 -4.18
CA LYS A 437 10.40 -3.51 -5.26
C LYS A 437 9.47 -2.33 -5.49
N GLN A 438 8.15 -2.54 -5.51
CA GLN A 438 7.17 -1.44 -5.58
C GLN A 438 7.31 -0.48 -4.40
N TYR A 439 7.48 -1.01 -3.18
CA TYR A 439 7.76 -0.18 -2.02
C TYR A 439 9.04 0.64 -2.15
N LEU A 440 10.11 0.09 -2.70
CA LEU A 440 11.34 0.86 -2.92
C LEU A 440 11.13 2.03 -3.89
N GLU A 441 10.35 1.84 -4.95
CA GLU A 441 10.02 2.93 -5.88
C GLU A 441 9.16 4.00 -5.22
N LEU A 442 8.13 3.59 -4.46
CA LEU A 442 7.28 4.52 -3.71
C LEU A 442 8.07 5.27 -2.64
N TYR A 443 8.97 4.58 -1.93
CA TYR A 443 9.86 5.14 -0.93
C TYR A 443 10.77 6.22 -1.52
N ASN A 444 11.39 5.94 -2.67
CA ASN A 444 12.26 6.91 -3.35
C ASN A 444 11.50 8.15 -3.82
N ASN A 445 10.23 8.01 -4.24
CA ASN A 445 9.38 9.14 -4.60
C ASN A 445 8.90 9.92 -3.37
N ALA A 446 8.69 9.25 -2.24
CA ALA A 446 8.18 9.85 -1.01
C ALA A 446 9.26 10.51 -0.13
N ILE A 447 10.54 10.13 -0.28
CA ILE A 447 11.62 10.50 0.66
C ILE A 447 11.84 12.01 0.83
N ILE A 448 11.50 12.80 -0.19
CA ILE A 448 11.66 14.26 -0.19
C ILE A 448 10.40 14.92 0.40
N ASP A 449 9.23 14.62 -0.16
CA ASP A 449 8.00 15.38 0.09
C ASP A 449 7.03 14.71 1.09
N PHE A 450 7.16 13.40 1.33
CA PHE A 450 6.19 12.58 2.08
C PHE A 450 6.88 11.63 3.08
N LYS A 451 7.58 12.19 4.06
CA LYS A 451 8.37 11.42 5.04
C LYS A 451 7.53 10.42 5.86
N GLU A 452 6.26 10.74 6.13
CA GLU A 452 5.33 9.84 6.82
C GLU A 452 5.09 8.55 6.02
N LEU A 453 4.99 8.63 4.69
CA LEU A 453 4.83 7.43 3.87
C LEU A 453 6.07 6.53 3.89
N CYS A 454 7.27 7.09 4.06
CA CYS A 454 8.48 6.30 4.28
C CYS A 454 8.41 5.49 5.58
N TYR A 455 7.80 6.05 6.64
CA TYR A 455 7.51 5.31 7.86
C TYR A 455 6.52 4.18 7.61
N HIS A 456 5.40 4.46 6.95
CA HIS A 456 4.39 3.45 6.61
C HIS A 456 4.98 2.30 5.79
N ILE A 457 5.84 2.59 4.82
CA ILE A 457 6.53 1.56 4.03
C ILE A 457 7.43 0.70 4.93
N ALA A 458 8.25 1.32 5.79
CA ALA A 458 9.11 0.59 6.71
C ALA A 458 8.32 -0.27 7.71
N MET A 459 7.19 0.24 8.20
CA MET A 459 6.23 -0.48 9.03
C MET A 459 5.67 -1.71 8.30
N ASN A 460 5.19 -1.54 7.07
CA ASN A 460 4.62 -2.65 6.29
C ASN A 460 5.68 -3.69 5.91
N THR A 461 6.93 -3.27 5.63
CA THR A 461 8.04 -4.22 5.45
C THR A 461 8.31 -5.02 6.72
N ARG A 462 8.24 -4.40 7.91
CA ARG A 462 8.33 -5.11 9.19
C ARG A 462 7.21 -6.14 9.32
N LEU A 463 5.96 -5.75 9.11
CA LEU A 463 4.80 -6.64 9.22
C LEU A 463 4.89 -7.85 8.28
N ILE A 464 5.37 -7.64 7.04
CA ILE A 464 5.61 -8.74 6.10
C ILE A 464 6.68 -9.70 6.65
N GLY A 465 7.78 -9.17 7.19
CA GLY A 465 8.85 -9.96 7.80
C GLY A 465 8.39 -10.73 9.04
N GLU A 466 7.68 -10.07 9.97
CA GLU A 466 7.12 -10.69 11.18
C GLU A 466 6.18 -11.83 10.81
N ALA A 467 5.24 -11.61 9.89
CA ALA A 467 4.31 -12.64 9.43
C ALA A 467 5.02 -13.80 8.70
N ALA A 468 6.06 -13.52 7.90
CA ALA A 468 6.84 -14.55 7.21
C ALA A 468 7.58 -15.45 8.19
N GLY A 469 8.29 -14.87 9.16
CA GLY A 469 9.03 -15.62 10.16
C GLY A 469 8.11 -16.36 11.13
N ALA A 470 7.10 -15.68 11.66
CA ALA A 470 6.25 -16.24 12.71
C ALA A 470 5.20 -17.23 12.20
N GLU A 471 4.52 -16.94 11.08
CA GLU A 471 3.44 -17.82 10.63
C GLU A 471 3.95 -19.04 9.85
N ARG A 472 5.10 -18.94 9.17
CA ARG A 472 5.54 -19.91 8.15
C ARG A 472 7.00 -20.34 8.24
N PHE A 473 7.80 -19.73 9.13
CA PHE A 473 9.25 -19.89 9.15
C PHE A 473 9.90 -19.67 7.76
N ASP A 474 9.35 -18.73 6.97
CA ASP A 474 9.88 -18.40 5.64
C ASP A 474 11.06 -17.43 5.77
N VAL A 475 12.23 -18.01 6.07
CA VAL A 475 13.49 -17.27 6.27
C VAL A 475 13.89 -16.49 5.02
N HIS A 476 13.60 -17.00 3.81
CA HIS A 476 13.96 -16.32 2.57
C HIS A 476 13.20 -14.99 2.40
N THR A 477 11.92 -14.96 2.78
CA THR A 477 11.14 -13.71 2.79
C THR A 477 11.63 -12.75 3.89
N VAL A 478 12.04 -13.27 5.05
CA VAL A 478 12.64 -12.46 6.12
C VAL A 478 13.95 -11.82 5.66
N ASP A 479 14.85 -12.60 5.07
CA ASP A 479 16.10 -12.11 4.48
C ASP A 479 15.86 -11.02 3.44
N LEU A 480 14.79 -11.18 2.65
CA LEU A 480 14.43 -10.18 1.65
C LEU A 480 13.97 -8.87 2.31
N CYS A 481 13.15 -8.94 3.37
CA CYS A 481 12.76 -7.77 4.14
C CYS A 481 13.98 -7.06 4.75
N ILE A 482 14.93 -7.82 5.31
CA ILE A 482 16.21 -7.32 5.84
C ILE A 482 17.01 -6.60 4.74
N LYS A 483 17.14 -7.20 3.54
CA LYS A 483 17.79 -6.57 2.38
C LYS A 483 17.13 -5.24 1.98
N TYR A 484 15.80 -5.17 2.01
CA TYR A 484 15.08 -3.94 1.69
C TYR A 484 15.20 -2.87 2.78
N PHE A 485 15.18 -3.23 4.07
CA PHE A 485 15.52 -2.30 5.17
C PHE A 485 16.91 -1.69 4.99
N ASN A 486 17.92 -2.53 4.72
CA ASN A 486 19.28 -2.12 4.43
C ASN A 486 19.33 -1.14 3.23
N THR A 487 18.52 -1.40 2.22
CA THR A 487 18.39 -0.54 1.04
C THR A 487 17.76 0.81 1.39
N TYR A 488 16.65 0.83 2.14
CA TYR A 488 15.98 2.07 2.58
C TYR A 488 16.90 2.96 3.41
N ILE A 489 17.67 2.37 4.33
CA ILE A 489 18.67 3.07 5.14
C ILE A 489 19.76 3.66 4.24
N ARG A 490 20.29 2.89 3.28
CA ARG A 490 21.30 3.38 2.34
C ARG A 490 20.79 4.57 1.53
N TYR A 491 19.57 4.50 1.01
CA TYR A 491 18.96 5.63 0.28
C TYR A 491 18.79 6.86 1.18
N ALA A 492 18.31 6.70 2.41
CA ALA A 492 18.11 7.82 3.34
C ALA A 492 19.44 8.47 3.78
N ILE A 493 20.50 7.68 4.00
CA ILE A 493 21.86 8.19 4.28
C ILE A 493 22.39 8.98 3.08
N ASN A 494 22.24 8.45 1.87
CA ASN A 494 22.69 9.12 0.64
C ASN A 494 21.98 10.47 0.44
N GLN A 495 20.70 10.56 0.80
CA GLN A 495 19.94 11.81 0.78
C GLN A 495 20.19 12.71 2.01
N LYS A 496 21.08 12.30 2.93
CA LYS A 496 21.40 13.00 4.18
C LYS A 496 20.18 13.32 5.05
N ASN A 497 19.13 12.49 4.97
CA ASN A 497 17.88 12.72 5.69
C ASN A 497 17.90 11.97 7.04
N THR A 498 18.45 12.61 8.07
CA THR A 498 18.59 12.04 9.43
C THR A 498 17.27 11.51 9.98
N TYR A 499 16.16 12.23 9.75
CA TYR A 499 14.84 11.82 10.24
C TYR A 499 14.40 10.47 9.65
N ILE A 500 14.55 10.29 8.33
CA ILE A 500 14.13 9.03 7.69
C ILE A 500 15.04 7.87 8.09
N VAL A 501 16.35 8.10 8.26
CA VAL A 501 17.24 7.07 8.79
C VAL A 501 16.79 6.66 10.20
N TYR A 502 16.45 7.63 11.05
CA TYR A 502 15.99 7.40 12.42
C TYR A 502 14.70 6.55 12.49
N ILE A 503 13.70 6.85 11.65
CA ILE A 503 12.42 6.13 11.66
C ILE A 503 12.53 4.72 11.05
N VAL A 504 13.35 4.53 10.01
CA VAL A 504 13.55 3.20 9.40
C VAL A 504 14.34 2.29 10.35
N LEU A 505 15.37 2.83 11.03
CA LEU A 505 16.11 2.09 12.06
C LEU A 505 15.20 1.65 13.21
N PHE A 506 14.22 2.47 13.59
CA PHE A 506 13.25 2.12 14.62
C PHE A 506 12.44 0.88 14.24
N GLN A 507 11.87 0.84 13.02
CA GLN A 507 11.11 -0.31 12.53
C GLN A 507 12.01 -1.53 12.35
N TYR A 508 13.25 -1.33 11.92
CA TYR A 508 14.22 -2.42 11.76
C TYR A 508 14.60 -3.06 13.10
N ARG A 509 14.71 -2.24 14.16
CA ARG A 509 14.91 -2.72 15.54
C ARG A 509 13.70 -3.47 16.03
N LYS A 510 12.48 -2.95 15.80
CA LYS A 510 11.23 -3.64 16.17
C LYS A 510 11.11 -5.04 15.56
N LEU A 511 11.56 -5.23 14.32
CA LEU A 511 11.64 -6.56 13.70
C LEU A 511 12.58 -7.50 14.46
N ALA A 512 13.76 -7.01 14.87
CA ALA A 512 14.72 -7.80 15.64
C ALA A 512 14.22 -8.10 17.07
N GLU A 513 13.56 -7.15 17.73
CA GLU A 513 12.89 -7.34 19.03
C GLU A 513 11.87 -8.48 18.94
N PHE A 514 10.97 -8.40 17.93
CA PHE A 514 9.95 -9.41 17.70
C PHE A 514 10.55 -10.80 17.54
N PHE A 515 11.56 -10.98 16.69
CA PHE A 515 12.18 -12.29 16.51
C PHE A 515 12.91 -12.78 17.76
N THR A 516 13.50 -11.89 18.55
CA THR A 516 14.18 -12.26 19.81
C THR A 516 13.19 -12.81 20.83
N GLU A 517 12.05 -12.15 21.01
CA GLU A 517 10.97 -12.59 21.90
C GLU A 517 10.31 -13.87 21.38
N PHE A 518 10.02 -13.92 20.08
CA PHE A 518 9.36 -15.04 19.43
C PHE A 518 10.17 -16.34 19.48
N THR A 519 11.47 -16.30 19.15
CA THR A 519 12.33 -17.49 19.15
C THR A 519 12.59 -18.01 20.56
N THR A 520 12.77 -17.12 21.53
CA THR A 520 12.95 -17.48 22.93
C THR A 520 11.69 -18.18 23.47
N GLY A 521 10.51 -17.58 23.26
CA GLY A 521 9.25 -18.18 23.67
C GLY A 521 8.96 -19.53 22.99
N LEU A 522 9.33 -19.69 21.72
CA LEU A 522 9.22 -20.98 21.03
C LEU A 522 10.17 -22.04 21.59
N ARG A 523 11.40 -21.67 21.94
CA ARG A 523 12.40 -22.58 22.49
C ARG A 523 11.98 -23.17 23.83
N GLU A 524 11.29 -22.39 24.68
CA GLU A 524 10.75 -22.88 25.96
C GLU A 524 9.68 -23.97 25.77
N ILE A 525 8.91 -23.90 24.68
CA ILE A 525 7.79 -24.80 24.41
C ILE A 525 8.22 -26.00 23.55
N THR A 526 9.26 -25.84 22.74
CA THR A 526 9.71 -26.86 21.79
C THR A 526 10.54 -27.92 22.49
N ALA A 527 10.12 -29.19 22.38
CA ALA A 527 10.90 -30.32 22.85
C ALA A 527 12.24 -30.42 22.08
N SER A 528 13.33 -30.75 22.78
CA SER A 528 14.69 -30.76 22.22
C SER A 528 14.89 -31.68 21.01
N ASP A 529 13.97 -32.61 20.75
CA ASP A 529 14.07 -33.60 19.69
C ASP A 529 13.52 -33.13 18.32
N ASP A 530 12.79 -32.01 18.23
CA ASP A 530 12.30 -31.48 16.94
C ASP A 530 13.38 -30.66 16.21
N LYS A 531 14.27 -31.39 15.53
CA LYS A 531 15.41 -30.81 14.81
C LYS A 531 14.99 -29.75 13.79
N GLN A 532 13.90 -29.94 13.05
CA GLN A 532 13.48 -29.01 12.00
C GLN A 532 13.01 -27.67 12.59
N THR A 533 12.22 -27.73 13.65
CA THR A 533 11.76 -26.51 14.34
C THR A 533 12.93 -25.78 14.98
N MET A 534 13.89 -26.50 15.57
CA MET A 534 15.10 -25.92 16.13
C MET A 534 16.00 -25.26 15.07
N ASP A 535 16.16 -25.86 13.89
CA ASP A 535 16.92 -25.28 12.78
C ASP A 535 16.25 -23.98 12.27
N ASN A 536 14.91 -23.96 12.21
CA ASN A 536 14.14 -22.76 11.85
C ASN A 536 14.31 -21.64 12.91
N ILE A 537 14.22 -21.98 14.20
CA ILE A 537 14.44 -21.05 15.32
C ILE A 537 15.84 -20.45 15.22
N ARG A 538 16.86 -21.29 15.04
CA ARG A 538 18.25 -20.84 14.89
C ARG A 538 18.42 -19.89 13.70
N SER A 539 17.78 -20.19 12.58
CA SER A 539 17.85 -19.32 11.39
C SER A 539 17.29 -17.92 11.68
N LEU A 540 16.18 -17.84 12.44
CA LEU A 540 15.62 -16.55 12.86
C LEU A 540 16.49 -15.84 13.92
N GLU A 541 17.08 -16.57 14.86
CA GLU A 541 18.06 -16.04 15.82
C GLU A 541 19.29 -15.45 15.10
N GLU A 542 19.75 -16.09 14.02
CA GLU A 542 20.82 -15.60 13.16
C GLU A 542 20.43 -14.32 12.40
N CYS A 543 19.18 -14.22 11.92
CA CYS A 543 18.65 -12.98 11.33
C CYS A 543 18.73 -11.80 12.32
N VAL A 544 18.37 -11.99 13.60
CA VAL A 544 18.50 -10.94 14.63
C VAL A 544 19.93 -10.42 14.73
N LEU A 545 20.91 -11.34 14.76
CA LEU A 545 22.33 -10.98 14.82
C LEU A 545 22.79 -10.25 13.55
N GLN A 546 22.30 -10.68 12.38
CA GLN A 546 22.58 -9.98 11.12
C GLN A 546 22.03 -8.55 11.12
N ILE A 547 20.80 -8.34 11.62
CA ILE A 547 20.21 -7.00 11.74
C ILE A 547 21.11 -6.08 12.57
N ALA A 548 21.56 -6.53 13.75
CA ALA A 548 22.47 -5.76 14.60
C ALA A 548 23.81 -5.45 13.89
N LYS A 549 24.38 -6.41 13.17
CA LYS A 549 25.60 -6.21 12.36
C LYS A 549 25.40 -5.19 11.25
N TYR A 550 24.26 -5.21 10.55
CA TYR A 550 23.95 -4.24 9.51
C TYR A 550 23.71 -2.85 10.09
N MET A 551 22.99 -2.73 11.21
CA MET A 551 22.83 -1.45 11.91
C MET A 551 24.20 -0.85 12.28
N ARG A 552 25.11 -1.65 12.85
CA ARG A 552 26.50 -1.25 13.10
C ARG A 552 27.17 -0.76 11.82
N TYR A 553 27.13 -1.53 10.73
CA TYR A 553 27.70 -1.13 9.44
C TYR A 553 27.16 0.22 8.93
N TYR A 554 25.85 0.42 8.99
CA TYR A 554 25.23 1.67 8.53
C TYR A 554 25.49 2.86 9.45
N SER A 555 25.74 2.65 10.75
CA SER A 555 26.23 3.72 11.62
C SER A 555 27.58 4.28 11.17
N PHE A 556 28.50 3.41 10.72
CA PHE A 556 29.79 3.86 10.18
C PHE A 556 29.64 4.60 8.85
N GLN A 557 28.77 4.12 7.97
CA GLN A 557 28.42 4.83 6.73
C GLN A 557 27.76 6.19 7.00
N ALA A 558 26.90 6.28 8.02
CA ALA A 558 26.27 7.54 8.42
C ALA A 558 27.30 8.53 8.97
N MET A 559 28.25 8.05 9.78
CA MET A 559 29.35 8.85 10.32
C MET A 559 30.22 9.44 9.22
N SER A 560 30.60 8.65 8.20
CA SER A 560 31.45 9.13 7.10
C SER A 560 30.81 10.23 6.24
N VAL A 561 29.48 10.32 6.26
CA VAL A 561 28.70 11.37 5.56
C VAL A 561 28.33 12.54 6.48
N GLY A 562 28.72 12.49 7.76
CA GLY A 562 28.50 13.55 8.75
C GLY A 562 27.20 13.44 9.55
N LEU A 563 26.47 12.33 9.45
CA LEU A 563 25.23 12.08 10.20
C LEU A 563 25.53 11.46 11.58
N ILE A 564 26.32 12.17 12.40
CA ILE A 564 26.88 11.65 13.66
C ILE A 564 25.80 11.14 14.62
N TYR A 565 24.67 11.84 14.72
CA TYR A 565 23.54 11.46 15.57
C TYR A 565 22.99 10.04 15.29
N ILE A 566 23.08 9.55 14.05
CA ILE A 566 22.62 8.20 13.70
C ILE A 566 23.45 7.12 14.41
N VAL A 567 24.71 7.40 14.73
CA VAL A 567 25.56 6.46 15.47
C VAL A 567 25.03 6.28 16.89
N GLU A 568 24.62 7.35 17.54
CA GLU A 568 23.99 7.32 18.86
C GLU A 568 22.67 6.54 18.81
N VAL A 569 21.83 6.80 17.80
CA VAL A 569 20.56 6.07 17.59
C VAL A 569 20.81 4.56 17.46
N VAL A 570 21.76 4.15 16.60
CA VAL A 570 22.09 2.72 16.41
C VAL A 570 22.61 2.09 17.70
N HIS A 571 23.44 2.81 18.47
CA HIS A 571 23.92 2.30 19.76
C HIS A 571 22.76 2.09 20.73
N HIS A 572 21.86 3.06 20.86
CA HIS A 572 20.68 2.92 21.72
C HIS A 572 19.75 1.78 21.24
N ASP A 573 19.66 1.56 19.93
CA ASP A 573 18.85 0.50 19.37
C ASP A 573 19.40 -0.90 19.68
N ILE A 574 20.70 -1.10 19.48
CA ILE A 574 21.36 -2.36 19.82
C ILE A 574 21.45 -2.54 21.35
N ARG A 575 21.63 -1.45 22.11
CA ARG A 575 21.55 -1.46 23.58
C ARG A 575 20.22 -2.05 24.04
N HIS A 576 19.12 -1.56 23.49
CA HIS A 576 17.79 -2.03 23.85
C HIS A 576 17.56 -3.49 23.46
N LEU A 577 18.05 -3.93 22.29
CA LEU A 577 18.04 -5.34 21.91
C LEU A 577 18.80 -6.22 22.92
N CYS A 578 19.95 -5.74 23.42
CA CYS A 578 20.71 -6.44 24.46
C CYS A 578 19.94 -6.49 25.80
N GLU A 579 19.25 -5.42 26.17
CA GLU A 579 18.40 -5.36 27.38
C GLU A 579 17.29 -6.41 27.30
N ILE A 580 16.56 -6.46 26.18
CA ILE A 580 15.48 -7.43 25.95
C ILE A 580 16.04 -8.85 25.96
N ALA A 581 17.05 -9.12 25.13
CA ALA A 581 17.69 -10.43 25.04
C ALA A 581 18.20 -10.94 26.39
N CYS A 582 18.75 -10.05 27.23
CA CYS A 582 19.20 -10.42 28.56
C CYS A 582 18.04 -10.69 29.52
N SER A 583 16.96 -9.90 29.44
CA SER A 583 15.80 -10.03 30.33
C SER A 583 15.03 -11.33 30.13
N ILE A 584 15.08 -11.90 28.92
CA ILE A 584 14.42 -13.16 28.56
C ILE A 584 15.40 -14.34 28.41
N ASP A 585 16.67 -14.17 28.81
CA ASP A 585 17.71 -15.22 28.69
C ASP A 585 17.89 -15.76 27.25
N ALA A 586 17.78 -14.89 26.24
CA ALA A 586 17.94 -15.26 24.85
C ALA A 586 19.36 -15.76 24.53
N VAL A 587 19.45 -16.82 23.72
CA VAL A 587 20.70 -17.52 23.39
C VAL A 587 21.71 -16.64 22.65
N ASN A 588 21.22 -15.68 21.85
CA ASN A 588 22.05 -14.77 21.06
C ASN A 588 22.49 -13.51 21.84
N HIS A 589 22.15 -13.37 23.13
CA HIS A 589 22.49 -12.20 23.95
C HIS A 589 23.98 -11.87 23.93
N ASP A 590 24.85 -12.87 24.16
CA ASP A 590 26.30 -12.65 24.20
C ASP A 590 26.85 -12.16 22.85
N ALA A 591 26.35 -12.72 21.75
CA ALA A 591 26.73 -12.30 20.40
C ALA A 591 26.22 -10.89 20.06
N LEU A 592 25.04 -10.51 20.55
CA LEU A 592 24.52 -9.15 20.44
C LEU A 592 25.37 -8.16 21.24
N LEU A 593 25.78 -8.54 22.45
CA LEU A 593 26.67 -7.74 23.29
C LEU A 593 28.04 -7.56 22.61
N ASP A 594 28.58 -8.58 21.94
CA ASP A 594 29.80 -8.44 21.13
C ASP A 594 29.65 -7.40 20.02
N VAL A 595 28.52 -7.43 19.30
CA VAL A 595 28.24 -6.43 18.26
C VAL A 595 28.12 -5.03 18.88
N PHE A 596 27.43 -4.90 20.02
CA PHE A 596 27.26 -3.63 20.74
C PHE A 596 28.60 -3.01 21.18
N LEU A 597 29.49 -3.83 21.74
CA LEU A 597 30.78 -3.35 22.28
C LEU A 597 31.78 -2.94 21.19
N THR A 598 31.54 -3.29 19.92
CA THR A 598 32.47 -3.03 18.81
C THR A 598 32.06 -1.86 17.91
N ILE A 599 30.92 -1.22 18.18
CA ILE A 599 30.43 -0.11 17.36
C ILE A 599 31.31 1.15 17.53
N ASP A 600 32.02 1.32 18.65
CA ASP A 600 32.86 2.49 18.92
C ASP A 600 34.29 2.39 18.37
N GLU A 601 34.71 1.23 17.87
CA GLU A 601 36.07 0.95 17.38
C GLU A 601 36.52 1.89 16.25
N ASN A 602 35.59 2.36 15.41
CA ASN A 602 35.86 3.28 14.30
C ASN A 602 35.30 4.69 14.53
N ALA A 603 34.77 4.98 15.72
CA ALA A 603 34.28 6.32 16.03
C ALA A 603 35.46 7.29 16.11
N ASP A 604 35.35 8.40 15.38
CA ASP A 604 36.43 9.36 15.20
C ASP A 604 36.95 9.88 16.57
N LYS A 605 38.28 9.94 16.73
CA LYS A 605 38.96 10.36 17.99
C LYS A 605 38.56 11.80 18.44
N ASN A 606 37.83 12.52 17.59
CA ASN A 606 37.34 13.88 17.75
C ASN A 606 36.11 14.04 18.68
N GLY A 607 35.56 12.96 19.24
CA GLY A 607 34.92 12.98 20.57
C GLY A 607 33.43 13.27 20.72
N VAL A 608 32.73 13.86 19.73
CA VAL A 608 31.30 14.22 19.89
C VAL A 608 30.36 13.01 19.79
N ALA A 609 30.62 12.08 18.86
CA ALA A 609 29.85 10.84 18.73
C ALA A 609 29.96 9.93 19.97
N MET A 610 31.08 10.04 20.70
CA MET A 610 31.42 9.12 21.79
C MET A 610 30.62 9.37 23.06
N GLU A 611 30.03 10.55 23.27
CA GLU A 611 29.25 10.81 24.48
C GLU A 611 27.96 9.96 24.52
N GLY A 612 27.14 10.03 23.45
CA GLY A 612 25.92 9.21 23.32
C GLY A 612 26.19 7.71 23.39
N VAL A 613 27.33 7.28 22.85
CA VAL A 613 27.80 5.90 22.94
C VAL A 613 28.09 5.48 24.38
N ARG A 614 28.84 6.32 25.13
CA ARG A 614 29.18 6.05 26.54
C ARG A 614 27.92 6.09 27.41
N ILE A 615 26.97 6.98 27.11
CA ILE A 615 25.64 7.01 27.73
C ILE A 615 24.94 5.66 27.53
N ALA A 616 24.80 5.17 26.29
CA ALA A 616 24.16 3.90 26.00
C ALA A 616 24.83 2.72 26.73
N GLN A 617 26.16 2.69 26.76
CA GLN A 617 26.95 1.67 27.47
C GLN A 617 26.70 1.69 28.98
N VAL A 618 26.75 2.87 29.61
CA VAL A 618 26.49 3.01 31.04
C VAL A 618 25.07 2.59 31.38
N ILE A 619 24.08 3.00 30.57
CA ILE A 619 22.68 2.58 30.77
C ILE A 619 22.58 1.05 30.74
N LEU A 620 23.17 0.40 29.72
CA LEU A 620 23.16 -1.06 29.64
C LEU A 620 23.85 -1.74 30.83
N ALA A 621 24.96 -1.19 31.30
CA ALA A 621 25.65 -1.71 32.47
C ALA A 621 24.78 -1.63 33.74
N THR A 622 24.09 -0.50 33.94
CA THR A 622 23.13 -0.37 35.05
C THR A 622 21.93 -1.29 34.89
N SER A 623 21.44 -1.52 33.66
CA SER A 623 20.40 -2.51 33.37
C SER A 623 20.84 -3.92 33.78
N TYR A 624 22.06 -4.33 33.41
CA TYR A 624 22.60 -5.64 33.80
C TYR A 624 22.81 -5.80 35.30
N LEU A 625 23.25 -4.74 35.99
CA LEU A 625 23.33 -4.73 37.45
C LEU A 625 21.96 -4.91 38.10
N ASN A 626 20.95 -4.20 37.59
CA ASN A 626 19.57 -4.34 38.07
C ASN A 626 19.01 -5.76 37.82
N MET A 627 19.33 -6.35 36.68
CA MET A 627 19.01 -7.75 36.33
C MET A 627 19.86 -8.79 37.10
N ARG A 628 20.73 -8.36 38.03
CA ARG A 628 21.64 -9.21 38.80
C ARG A 628 22.60 -10.05 37.95
N LYS A 629 23.01 -9.53 36.80
CA LYS A 629 23.98 -10.14 35.87
C LYS A 629 25.26 -9.30 35.76
N PRO A 630 26.03 -9.13 36.86
CA PRO A 630 27.18 -8.23 36.90
C PRO A 630 28.31 -8.63 35.93
N GLN A 631 28.37 -9.89 35.49
CA GLN A 631 29.34 -10.36 34.52
C GLN A 631 29.28 -9.58 33.20
N TYR A 632 28.09 -9.22 32.72
CA TYR A 632 27.93 -8.45 31.48
C TYR A 632 28.27 -6.97 31.68
N ALA A 633 27.89 -6.40 32.82
CA ALA A 633 28.30 -5.05 33.20
C ALA A 633 29.83 -4.92 33.29
N ARG A 634 30.54 -5.96 33.76
CA ARG A 634 32.02 -5.98 33.79
C ARG A 634 32.65 -5.92 32.40
N ARG A 635 32.04 -6.54 31.39
CA ARG A 635 32.51 -6.45 29.99
C ARG A 635 32.43 -5.01 29.48
N ILE A 636 31.35 -4.30 29.82
CA ILE A 636 31.18 -2.87 29.49
C ILE A 636 32.20 -2.01 30.24
N TYR A 637 32.43 -2.29 31.53
CA TYR A 637 33.45 -1.61 32.33
C TYR A 637 34.84 -1.68 31.70
N GLN A 638 35.26 -2.87 31.23
CA GLN A 638 36.56 -3.06 30.58
C GLN A 638 36.72 -2.14 29.37
N MET A 639 35.66 -1.94 28.58
CA MET A 639 35.67 -1.03 27.44
C MET A 639 35.68 0.45 27.86
N CYS A 640 34.81 0.83 28.80
CA CYS A 640 34.71 2.22 29.27
C CYS A 640 35.95 2.70 30.04
N SER A 641 36.69 1.78 30.66
CA SER A 641 37.88 2.07 31.48
C SER A 641 39.00 2.79 30.72
N LYS A 642 38.99 2.75 29.38
CA LYS A 642 39.94 3.43 28.51
C LYS A 642 39.65 4.93 28.35
N ASP A 643 38.42 5.37 28.59
CA ASP A 643 37.94 6.75 28.39
C ASP A 643 37.43 7.39 29.69
N ARG A 644 38.21 7.29 30.77
CA ARG A 644 37.79 7.73 32.12
C ARG A 644 37.38 9.21 32.20
N ASP A 645 38.04 10.07 31.44
CA ASP A 645 37.88 11.53 31.54
C ASP A 645 36.45 12.00 31.18
N ARG A 646 35.76 11.27 30.29
CA ARG A 646 34.41 11.62 29.81
C ARG A 646 33.29 11.05 30.66
N LEU A 647 33.57 9.99 31.43
CA LEU A 647 32.55 9.31 32.23
C LEU A 647 31.96 10.23 33.31
N GLY A 648 32.74 11.14 33.89
CA GLY A 648 32.24 12.08 34.91
C GLY A 648 31.11 12.99 34.40
N GLU A 649 31.11 13.35 33.11
CA GLU A 649 30.03 14.12 32.48
C GLU A 649 28.80 13.26 32.22
N VAL A 650 29.01 12.03 31.72
CA VAL A 650 27.94 11.04 31.50
C VAL A 650 27.19 10.73 32.80
N TYR A 651 27.90 10.54 33.92
CA TYR A 651 27.28 10.32 35.23
C TYR A 651 26.29 11.43 35.59
N ARG A 652 26.74 12.68 35.52
CA ARG A 652 25.92 13.85 35.87
C ARG A 652 24.70 13.95 34.96
N LYS A 653 24.90 13.78 33.65
CA LYS A 653 23.81 13.85 32.67
C LYS A 653 22.73 12.80 32.97
N LEU A 654 23.12 11.55 33.19
CA LEU A 654 22.22 10.46 33.52
C LEU A 654 21.50 10.64 34.87
N GLN A 655 22.19 11.21 35.88
CA GLN A 655 21.59 11.47 37.18
C GLN A 655 20.52 12.59 37.13
N HIS A 656 20.73 13.60 36.29
CA HIS A 656 19.84 14.77 36.21
C HIS A 656 18.59 14.57 35.34
N VAL A 657 18.58 13.61 34.41
CA VAL A 657 17.40 13.38 33.56
C VAL A 657 16.31 12.66 34.36
N VAL A 658 15.23 13.39 34.66
CA VAL A 658 14.06 12.88 35.38
C VAL A 658 12.90 12.54 34.44
N ASN A 659 12.73 13.32 33.37
CA ASN A 659 11.60 13.15 32.47
C ASN A 659 11.86 12.03 31.46
N ARG A 660 10.96 11.03 31.44
CA ARG A 660 10.98 9.93 30.47
C ARG A 660 10.79 10.39 29.04
N GLU A 661 9.95 11.39 28.83
CA GLU A 661 9.54 11.88 27.51
C GLU A 661 10.13 13.27 27.23
N PHE A 662 10.37 13.55 25.95
CA PHE A 662 10.57 14.93 25.50
C PHE A 662 9.24 15.68 25.56
N TRP A 663 9.30 17.02 25.57
CA TRP A 663 8.10 17.85 25.42
C TRP A 663 7.48 17.73 24.01
N GLU A 664 8.25 17.24 23.05
CA GLU A 664 7.82 16.90 21.68
C GLU A 664 7.40 15.43 21.59
N VAL A 665 6.34 15.17 20.81
CA VAL A 665 5.90 13.81 20.49
C VAL A 665 6.97 13.16 19.60
N SER A 666 7.47 12.01 20.04
CA SER A 666 8.44 11.21 19.31
C SER A 666 7.91 9.79 19.11
N GLU A 667 8.13 9.24 17.92
CA GLU A 667 7.84 7.84 17.56
C GLU A 667 8.40 6.82 18.58
N ARG A 668 9.50 7.17 19.27
CA ARG A 668 10.17 6.28 20.22
C ARG A 668 9.67 6.44 21.66
N GLY A 669 8.96 7.52 21.98
CA GLY A 669 8.33 7.76 23.28
C GLY A 669 9.25 7.84 24.51
N THR A 670 10.57 7.72 24.36
CA THR A 670 11.51 7.78 25.50
C THR A 670 12.79 8.52 25.13
N ARG A 671 13.27 9.39 26.03
CA ARG A 671 14.59 10.00 25.90
C ARG A 671 15.67 8.93 25.96
N PHE A 672 16.71 9.09 25.15
CA PHE A 672 17.83 8.14 25.14
C PHE A 672 18.59 8.11 26.47
N GLU A 673 18.66 9.25 27.15
CA GLU A 673 19.36 9.41 28.44
C GLU A 673 18.52 9.08 29.66
N TYR A 674 17.25 8.69 29.50
CA TYR A 674 16.38 8.37 30.62
C TYR A 674 16.77 7.03 31.27
N LEU A 675 16.88 7.05 32.60
CA LEU A 675 17.05 5.88 33.45
C LEU A 675 15.87 5.74 34.40
N THR A 676 15.44 4.51 34.67
CA THR A 676 14.51 4.23 35.78
C THR A 676 15.20 4.50 37.11
N GLU A 677 14.42 4.74 38.17
CA GLU A 677 14.99 4.98 39.51
C GLU A 677 15.82 3.79 40.00
N ASP A 678 15.42 2.55 39.67
CA ASP A 678 16.20 1.35 39.97
C ASP A 678 17.56 1.34 39.25
N GLN A 679 17.60 1.74 37.98
CA GLN A 679 18.86 1.86 37.24
C GLN A 679 19.73 2.99 37.78
N LYS A 680 19.14 4.13 38.16
CA LYS A 680 19.87 5.24 38.79
C LYS A 680 20.52 4.81 40.09
N ALA A 681 19.86 3.97 40.89
CA ALA A 681 20.43 3.40 42.11
C ALA A 681 21.66 2.50 41.85
N GLN A 682 21.81 1.95 40.64
CA GLN A 682 22.99 1.18 40.24
C GLN A 682 24.14 2.05 39.71
N LEU A 683 23.93 3.34 39.42
CA LEU A 683 25.00 4.22 38.96
C LEU A 683 26.17 4.29 39.96
N PRO A 684 25.98 4.49 41.28
CA PRO A 684 27.09 4.51 42.24
C PRO A 684 27.85 3.18 42.29
N VAL A 685 27.14 2.05 42.15
CA VAL A 685 27.73 0.69 42.16
C VAL A 685 28.61 0.49 40.93
N PHE A 686 28.15 0.90 39.75
CA PHE A 686 28.97 0.83 38.55
C PHE A 686 30.16 1.80 38.62
N TRP A 687 29.95 2.99 39.19
CA TRP A 687 31.01 3.99 39.34
C TRP A 687 32.11 3.57 40.32
N SER A 688 31.77 2.79 41.37
CA SER A 688 32.76 2.31 42.33
C SER A 688 33.76 1.32 41.74
N TRP A 689 33.52 0.81 40.52
CA TRP A 689 34.46 -0.06 39.82
C TRP A 689 35.61 0.70 39.17
N PHE A 690 35.45 2.00 38.96
CA PHE A 690 36.50 2.85 38.44
C PHE A 690 37.27 3.44 39.61
N ASP A 691 38.60 3.31 39.59
CA ASP A 691 39.50 3.97 40.56
C ASP A 691 39.56 5.49 40.29
N PHE A 692 38.42 6.17 40.42
CA PHE A 692 38.39 7.62 40.43
C PHE A 692 39.02 8.08 41.74
N LYS A 693 39.95 9.05 41.68
CA LYS A 693 40.30 9.81 42.88
C LYS A 693 39.00 10.37 43.45
N PRO A 694 38.77 10.31 44.78
CA PRO A 694 37.60 10.93 45.38
C PRO A 694 37.54 12.38 44.90
N MET A 695 36.43 12.76 44.25
CA MET A 695 36.25 14.11 43.74
C MET A 695 36.56 15.09 44.86
N THR A 696 37.51 15.99 44.63
CA THR A 696 37.85 16.94 45.68
C THR A 696 36.64 17.88 45.91
N PRO A 697 36.48 18.47 47.10
CA PRO A 697 35.44 19.47 47.34
C PRO A 697 35.47 20.62 46.32
N ARG A 698 36.63 20.90 45.72
CA ARG A 698 36.78 21.85 44.60
C ARG A 698 36.19 21.34 43.29
N ASP A 699 36.32 20.06 43.00
CA ASP A 699 35.67 19.44 41.83
C ASP A 699 34.16 19.45 42.04
N LEU A 700 33.67 19.07 43.23
CA LEU A 700 32.27 19.17 43.63
C LEU A 700 31.72 20.61 43.54
N ASP A 701 32.51 21.62 43.90
CA ASP A 701 32.13 23.04 43.80
C ASP A 701 32.20 23.58 42.35
N ARG A 702 33.09 23.03 41.51
CA ARG A 702 33.10 23.27 40.05
C ARG A 702 31.89 22.60 39.39
N PHE A 703 31.53 21.40 39.85
CA PHE A 703 30.40 20.60 39.38
C PHE A 703 29.05 21.18 39.82
N SER A 704 28.96 21.75 41.03
CA SER A 704 27.78 22.48 41.51
C SER A 704 27.60 23.81 40.78
N LYS A 705 28.67 24.55 40.49
CA LYS A 705 28.61 25.81 39.73
C LYS A 705 28.22 25.64 38.26
N LEU A 706 28.57 24.51 37.63
CA LEU A 706 28.08 24.17 36.28
C LEU A 706 26.57 23.81 36.28
N SER A 707 26.02 23.32 37.38
CA SER A 707 24.57 23.05 37.51
C SER A 707 23.71 24.33 37.67
N ILE A 708 24.33 25.48 37.95
CA ILE A 708 23.64 26.76 38.17
C ILE A 708 23.53 27.58 36.86
N HIS A 709 24.25 27.21 35.79
CA HIS A 709 24.13 27.87 34.48
C HIS A 709 23.17 27.24 33.47
N THR A 710 22.41 26.21 33.87
CA THR A 710 21.18 25.84 33.15
C THR A 710 20.00 26.62 33.75
N SER A 711 19.89 27.89 33.35
CA SER A 711 18.64 28.67 33.44
C SER A 711 17.98 28.73 32.05
N PRO A 712 16.65 28.91 32.00
CA PRO A 712 15.77 28.39 30.96
C PRO A 712 15.88 29.20 29.66
N GLY A 713 15.92 28.51 28.52
CA GLY A 713 16.02 29.12 27.20
C GLY A 713 15.37 28.30 26.12
#